data_AF-A0A8H2XRS3-F1
#
_entry.id   AF-A0A8H2XRS3-F1
#
_cell.length_a   1.000
_cell.length_b   1.000
_cell.length_c   1.000
_cell.angle_alpha   90.00
_cell.angle_beta   90.00
_cell.angle_gamma   90.00
#
_symmetry.space_group_name_H-M   'P 1'
#
loop_
_entity.id
_entity.type
_entity.pdbx_description
1 polymer ?
#
loop_
_entity_poly.entity_id
_entity_poly.type
_entity_poly.pdbx_seq_one_letter_code
_entity_poly.pdbx_strand_id
1 'polypeptide(L)'
;MSSQDPPDKQKPGFRKTVKSGAKRLMGAFRLPSSSRSQSGQTGHLTTTLSIGSRAQSISRPSTPALNFGPIPTESDRQLITLPPGPSSQTQDSTIPEVHIALKEKDYKSVIWDRLTSSLRALEAGVELFPPLKSAISALVRCLDIIQVAASNRTDYEELVGELQSMIDILNQYAGELDWEPNNGSVANIAKCIQAQVEEIERQKEHGTLGRLRDATQDQEDVIKRYRQVEKLFRQLQCDITMRTRSDVKKQLEASLSLSVDDARYNSSYSTTIKRRGCTAETREAIHQTLQEWVLNPTSEKIYWMNGMAGTGKTTIAYSLCEWLENTNRLGASFFCSRISSTCRSLSRIVPTVAYQLAQYSPAFQSVLCAALKKTPDAGTLNVAQQFEKLVHQPMLGAKGAIPENVIIVIDALDECDDVYSVRLLLDVLLKFAEHLPLKFFVASRPEHVIRERMMSQGGAARSIVHLHDIEQSIVEEDIKKYLTEALSSMSPPPTLKQIGMLAKRAGKLFIYAATVVRYINPEVIPVESSVRLEMILMETKDPEEGDSIYEDLDRLYTTVLNAVFSQPLARGEKGRMKRVLWTAVCAREPITAATLAALAALTESQVLSALQSLRSVLHVPEESGLVSALHASFPEYMLDSSRSRELHCNPLESNKTLVHHCFEIMGSGLRFNICNLESSYLTNDQMTDTETRIAKYISPTLSYACRYWAQHLLSSPALVNTQDMLLEFLSNRLLFWMEVLSLSGCIGIGASMIRQVQTWLRQTKDSQDTIQKQVADVRNFIT
;
A
#
# COMPACT_ATOMS: atom_id res chain seq x y z
N MET A 1 39.78 -28.23 -44.40
CA MET A 1 39.40 -28.45 -45.82
C MET A 1 37.99 -27.92 -45.99
N SER A 2 37.82 -26.98 -46.94
CA SER A 2 36.59 -26.39 -47.55
C SER A 2 35.35 -26.17 -46.67
N SER A 3 34.92 -24.95 -46.37
CA SER A 3 34.36 -23.88 -47.24
C SER A 3 32.96 -24.19 -47.80
N GLN A 4 31.95 -23.37 -47.44
CA GLN A 4 31.26 -22.43 -48.34
C GLN A 4 30.14 -21.67 -47.61
N ASP A 5 30.31 -20.36 -47.47
CA ASP A 5 29.27 -19.32 -47.34
C ASP A 5 28.69 -18.96 -48.74
N PRO A 6 27.85 -17.91 -48.94
CA PRO A 6 26.44 -17.67 -48.56
C PRO A 6 25.60 -17.36 -49.85
N PRO A 7 24.43 -16.68 -49.81
CA PRO A 7 24.50 -15.21 -49.88
C PRO A 7 23.37 -14.40 -49.18
N ASP A 8 23.80 -13.18 -48.89
CA ASP A 8 23.14 -11.95 -48.51
C ASP A 8 22.03 -11.48 -49.49
N LYS A 9 21.00 -10.75 -49.00
CA LYS A 9 20.25 -9.73 -49.77
C LYS A 9 19.27 -8.90 -48.93
N GLN A 10 19.70 -7.64 -48.70
CA GLN A 10 19.01 -6.37 -48.93
C GLN A 10 17.69 -6.02 -48.17
N LYS A 11 17.80 -4.96 -47.37
CA LYS A 11 16.72 -4.01 -47.00
C LYS A 11 16.25 -3.19 -48.22
N PRO A 12 15.02 -2.65 -48.16
CA PRO A 12 14.92 -1.18 -48.17
C PRO A 12 13.91 -0.65 -47.13
N GLY A 13 14.08 0.63 -46.76
CA GLY A 13 13.23 1.33 -45.80
C GLY A 13 12.14 2.23 -46.42
N PHE A 14 11.61 3.09 -45.55
CA PHE A 14 10.77 4.31 -45.74
C PHE A 14 9.23 4.23 -45.54
N ARG A 15 8.82 4.69 -44.33
CA ARG A 15 7.83 5.76 -43.98
C ARG A 15 6.38 5.78 -44.51
N LYS A 16 5.49 6.06 -43.52
CA LYS A 16 4.11 6.64 -43.52
C LYS A 16 2.96 5.66 -43.85
N THR A 17 1.94 5.51 -42.99
CA THR A 17 0.76 6.39 -42.94
C THR A 17 -0.10 6.16 -41.68
N VAL A 18 -0.83 7.22 -41.30
CA VAL A 18 -1.62 7.48 -40.09
C VAL A 18 -3.12 7.17 -40.30
N LYS A 19 -3.82 6.75 -39.21
CA LYS A 19 -5.27 6.83 -38.89
C LYS A 19 -6.33 6.11 -39.77
N SER A 20 -7.12 5.25 -39.12
CA SER A 20 -8.61 5.20 -39.05
C SER A 20 -9.05 3.76 -38.70
N GLY A 21 -10.13 3.46 -37.99
CA GLY A 21 -11.21 4.28 -37.46
C GLY A 21 -12.08 3.45 -36.51
N ALA A 22 -12.64 4.12 -35.51
CA ALA A 22 -13.74 3.63 -34.69
C ALA A 22 -15.08 4.02 -35.33
N LYS A 23 -16.13 3.27 -34.96
CA LYS A 23 -17.57 3.37 -35.30
C LYS A 23 -18.03 2.60 -36.54
N ARG A 24 -18.70 1.47 -36.28
CA ARG A 24 -20.06 1.18 -36.77
C ARG A 24 -20.52 -0.15 -36.15
N LEU A 25 -21.61 -0.12 -35.40
CA LEU A 25 -22.79 -1.00 -35.57
C LEU A 25 -23.79 -0.76 -34.42
N MET A 26 -24.75 0.12 -34.70
CA MET A 26 -26.08 0.13 -34.09
C MET A 26 -27.06 0.05 -35.27
N GLY A 27 -27.97 -0.92 -35.24
CA GLY A 27 -28.91 -1.15 -36.33
C GLY A 27 -29.90 -2.29 -36.06
N ALA A 28 -30.95 -1.95 -35.33
CA ALA A 28 -32.36 -2.29 -35.55
C ALA A 28 -32.84 -3.77 -35.57
N PHE A 29 -33.81 -4.07 -34.71
CA PHE A 29 -35.04 -4.85 -34.99
C PHE A 29 -36.09 -4.47 -33.91
N ARG A 30 -37.06 -3.58 -34.17
CA ARG A 30 -38.45 -3.80 -34.62
C ARG A 30 -39.27 -4.86 -33.86
N LEU A 31 -40.35 -4.39 -33.24
CA LEU A 31 -41.54 -5.09 -32.68
C LEU A 31 -42.23 -6.02 -33.69
N PRO A 32 -43.07 -6.97 -33.21
CA PRO A 32 -44.52 -6.72 -33.27
C PRO A 32 -45.34 -7.18 -32.05
N SER A 33 -46.57 -6.66 -32.04
CA SER A 33 -47.66 -6.71 -31.07
C SER A 33 -48.58 -7.96 -31.13
N SER A 34 -49.53 -8.00 -30.17
CA SER A 34 -50.79 -8.79 -30.08
C SER A 34 -50.68 -10.14 -29.33
N SER A 35 -51.66 -10.64 -28.55
CA SER A 35 -52.94 -10.16 -28.00
C SER A 35 -53.54 -11.25 -27.10
N ARG A 36 -54.51 -10.88 -26.23
CA ARG A 36 -55.57 -11.73 -25.60
C ARG A 36 -55.11 -12.76 -24.54
N SER A 37 -55.86 -13.05 -23.47
CA SER A 37 -57.18 -12.63 -22.97
C SER A 37 -57.45 -13.29 -21.61
N GLN A 38 -58.18 -12.58 -20.74
CA GLN A 38 -59.29 -13.05 -19.87
C GLN A 38 -59.03 -14.24 -18.92
N SER A 39 -59.14 -14.06 -17.60
CA SER A 39 -60.36 -14.09 -16.76
C SER A 39 -60.16 -15.26 -15.78
N GLY A 40 -60.62 -15.26 -14.53
CA GLY A 40 -61.36 -14.30 -13.75
C GLY A 40 -61.57 -14.88 -12.36
N GLN A 41 -62.29 -14.09 -11.55
CA GLN A 41 -63.09 -14.50 -10.38
C GLN A 41 -62.32 -14.88 -9.10
N THR A 42 -62.26 -13.98 -8.12
CA THR A 42 -63.30 -13.58 -7.13
C THR A 42 -63.52 -14.61 -6.04
N GLY A 43 -63.42 -14.14 -4.79
CA GLY A 43 -64.27 -14.67 -3.73
C GLY A 43 -63.58 -14.88 -2.39
N HIS A 44 -63.64 -13.84 -1.54
CA HIS A 44 -64.31 -13.93 -0.24
C HIS A 44 -63.98 -15.13 0.68
N LEU A 45 -63.33 -14.85 1.82
CA LEU A 45 -63.98 -14.62 3.12
C LEU A 45 -62.99 -14.79 4.28
N THR A 46 -62.84 -13.69 5.00
CA THR A 46 -62.75 -13.58 6.46
C THR A 46 -63.08 -14.84 7.27
N THR A 47 -62.20 -15.15 8.22
CA THR A 47 -62.65 -15.52 9.56
C THR A 47 -61.66 -15.00 10.60
N THR A 48 -62.08 -13.94 11.26
CA THR A 48 -61.64 -13.47 12.56
C THR A 48 -61.79 -14.57 13.61
N LEU A 49 -60.84 -14.67 14.54
CA LEU A 49 -61.14 -14.96 15.95
C LEU A 49 -60.01 -14.43 16.84
N SER A 50 -60.34 -13.33 17.51
CA SER A 50 -59.63 -12.73 18.64
C SER A 50 -60.22 -13.29 19.94
N ILE A 51 -59.38 -13.84 20.82
CA ILE A 51 -59.53 -13.88 22.29
C ILE A 51 -58.07 -14.00 22.79
N GLY A 52 -57.50 -13.22 23.71
CA GLY A 52 -58.05 -12.34 24.72
C GLY A 52 -57.28 -12.58 26.03
N SER A 53 -56.43 -11.61 26.39
CA SER A 53 -55.95 -11.27 27.73
C SER A 53 -55.16 -12.29 28.58
N ARG A 54 -53.98 -11.87 29.08
CA ARG A 54 -53.84 -11.46 30.50
C ARG A 54 -52.53 -10.70 30.73
N ALA A 55 -52.66 -9.46 31.22
CA ALA A 55 -51.58 -8.66 31.76
C ALA A 55 -51.38 -8.97 33.24
N GLN A 56 -50.13 -9.01 33.69
CA GLN A 56 -49.74 -8.73 35.07
C GLN A 56 -48.48 -7.87 35.05
N SER A 57 -48.63 -6.66 35.58
CA SER A 57 -47.58 -5.76 36.01
C SER A 57 -47.09 -6.17 37.39
N ILE A 58 -45.81 -5.94 37.71
CA ILE A 58 -45.35 -5.17 38.89
C ILE A 58 -43.80 -5.15 38.94
N SER A 59 -43.29 -3.95 39.26
CA SER A 59 -42.00 -3.54 39.84
C SER A 59 -40.69 -3.62 39.04
N ARG A 60 -40.20 -2.40 38.72
CA ARG A 60 -38.80 -2.02 38.47
C ARG A 60 -38.03 -1.88 39.80
N PRO A 61 -36.71 -2.14 39.78
CA PRO A 61 -35.72 -1.40 40.55
C PRO A 61 -34.90 -0.47 39.63
N SER A 62 -34.37 0.60 40.24
CA SER A 62 -33.89 1.81 39.61
C SER A 62 -32.35 1.90 39.53
N THR A 63 -31.86 2.49 38.44
CA THR A 63 -30.66 3.35 38.28
C THR A 63 -29.25 2.74 38.39
N PRO A 64 -28.20 3.28 37.71
CA PRO A 64 -28.00 4.70 37.35
C PRO A 64 -27.82 5.02 35.86
N ALA A 65 -28.49 6.10 35.44
CA ALA A 65 -28.28 6.79 34.18
C ALA A 65 -27.25 7.93 34.38
N LEU A 66 -26.32 8.06 33.44
CA LEU A 66 -25.36 9.16 33.40
C LEU A 66 -26.03 10.42 32.81
N ASN A 67 -25.95 11.50 33.58
CA ASN A 67 -26.46 12.83 33.29
C ASN A 67 -25.77 13.45 32.06
N PHE A 68 -26.56 13.95 31.12
CA PHE A 68 -26.16 15.02 30.20
C PHE A 68 -26.78 16.34 30.70
N GLY A 69 -25.94 17.32 31.02
CA GLY A 69 -26.38 18.67 31.36
C GLY A 69 -26.77 19.47 30.10
N PRO A 70 -27.77 20.38 30.18
CA PRO A 70 -28.25 21.12 29.03
C PRO A 70 -27.47 22.43 28.77
N ILE A 71 -27.48 22.83 27.51
CA ILE A 71 -27.04 24.12 26.95
C ILE A 71 -28.03 25.22 27.37
N PRO A 72 -27.56 26.44 27.70
CA PRO A 72 -28.39 27.63 27.63
C PRO A 72 -27.92 28.62 26.55
N THR A 73 -28.91 29.09 25.77
CA THR A 73 -28.89 30.20 24.81
C THR A 73 -28.91 31.57 25.50
N GLU A 74 -28.47 32.59 24.75
CA GLU A 74 -28.49 34.03 25.08
C GLU A 74 -29.88 34.58 25.41
N SER A 75 -29.98 35.41 26.45
CA SER A 75 -30.50 36.79 26.37
C SER A 75 -30.48 37.53 27.73
N ASP A 76 -30.38 38.85 27.63
CA ASP A 76 -30.65 39.91 28.62
C ASP A 76 -29.54 40.45 29.53
N ARG A 77 -29.08 41.63 29.09
CA ARG A 77 -28.42 42.71 29.82
C ARG A 77 -29.28 43.19 31.00
N GLN A 78 -28.66 43.44 32.16
CA GLN A 78 -28.63 44.78 32.80
C GLN A 78 -27.79 44.81 34.10
N LEU A 79 -26.91 45.82 34.15
CA LEU A 79 -26.55 46.73 35.26
C LEU A 79 -26.12 46.19 36.64
N ILE A 80 -24.91 46.62 37.06
CA ILE A 80 -24.54 47.32 38.32
C ILE A 80 -22.99 47.43 38.30
N THR A 81 -22.42 48.52 37.79
CA THR A 81 -21.84 49.69 38.50
C THR A 81 -20.72 49.40 39.51
N LEU A 82 -19.54 50.00 39.27
CA LEU A 82 -18.52 50.45 40.24
C LEU A 82 -17.54 51.42 39.50
N PRO A 83 -16.80 52.31 40.19
CA PRO A 83 -17.05 53.76 40.36
C PRO A 83 -16.16 54.66 39.45
N PRO A 84 -16.35 56.02 39.47
CA PRO A 84 -15.89 56.89 38.41
C PRO A 84 -14.43 57.32 38.56
N GLY A 85 -13.70 57.30 37.44
CA GLY A 85 -12.45 58.06 37.28
C GLY A 85 -12.77 59.55 37.06
N PRO A 86 -11.96 60.47 37.59
CA PRO A 86 -12.18 61.89 37.40
C PRO A 86 -11.72 62.30 36.00
N SER A 87 -12.57 63.07 35.31
CA SER A 87 -12.25 63.78 34.08
C SER A 87 -12.14 65.29 34.31
N SER A 88 -11.33 65.90 33.44
CA SER A 88 -11.03 67.33 33.24
C SER A 88 -10.04 67.92 34.28
N GLN A 89 -8.91 68.50 33.89
CA GLN A 89 -8.77 69.61 32.96
C GLN A 89 -7.37 69.69 32.34
N THR A 90 -7.39 70.18 31.11
CA THR A 90 -6.32 70.63 30.21
C THR A 90 -5.28 71.56 30.84
N GLN A 91 -4.00 71.27 30.62
CA GLN A 91 -3.01 72.30 30.32
C GLN A 91 -2.09 71.82 29.19
N ASP A 92 -2.01 72.68 28.18
CA ASP A 92 -1.14 72.62 27.00
C ASP A 92 0.32 72.36 27.36
N SER A 93 0.94 71.40 26.66
CA SER A 93 2.34 71.51 26.23
C SER A 93 2.61 70.46 25.15
N THR A 94 2.58 70.94 23.90
CA THR A 94 3.35 70.49 22.73
C THR A 94 4.29 69.29 22.94
N ILE A 95 3.89 68.14 22.39
CA ILE A 95 4.78 66.98 22.13
C ILE A 95 5.37 67.16 20.72
N PRO A 96 6.70 67.06 20.53
CA PRO A 96 7.27 67.01 19.19
C PRO A 96 7.08 65.61 18.57
N GLU A 97 6.47 65.58 17.39
CA GLU A 97 6.48 64.46 16.44
C GLU A 97 7.91 64.18 15.97
N VAL A 98 8.69 63.40 16.73
CA VAL A 98 9.92 62.77 16.21
C VAL A 98 10.07 61.44 16.94
N HIS A 99 9.92 60.30 16.22
CA HIS A 99 10.56 58.98 16.48
C HIS A 99 9.83 57.73 15.91
N ILE A 100 8.98 57.84 14.87
CA ILE A 100 8.43 56.64 14.19
C ILE A 100 9.18 56.31 12.87
N ALA A 101 9.75 57.29 12.17
CA ALA A 101 10.45 57.07 10.89
C ALA A 101 11.85 56.40 10.98
N LEU A 102 12.43 56.30 12.18
CA LEU A 102 13.80 55.76 12.35
C LEU A 102 13.83 54.23 12.48
N LYS A 103 12.74 53.55 12.86
CA LYS A 103 12.70 52.08 13.03
C LYS A 103 12.47 51.31 11.71
N GLU A 104 11.76 51.89 10.75
CA GLU A 104 11.52 51.24 9.45
C GLU A 104 12.78 51.18 8.58
N LYS A 105 13.64 52.19 8.66
CA LYS A 105 14.92 52.22 7.91
C LYS A 105 15.89 51.13 8.38
N ASP A 106 15.97 50.89 9.68
CA ASP A 106 16.81 49.84 10.26
C ASP A 106 16.31 48.44 9.88
N TYR A 107 14.99 48.21 9.87
CA TYR A 107 14.42 46.91 9.50
C TYR A 107 14.68 46.54 8.03
N LYS A 108 14.59 47.51 7.11
CA LYS A 108 14.86 47.30 5.68
C LYS A 108 16.31 46.92 5.42
N SER A 109 17.27 47.53 6.13
CA SER A 109 18.70 47.17 6.00
C SER A 109 18.96 45.70 6.34
N VAL A 110 18.32 45.19 7.41
CA VAL A 110 18.57 43.83 7.92
C VAL A 110 18.20 42.73 6.91
N ILE A 111 17.14 42.90 6.11
CA ILE A 111 16.72 41.88 5.14
C ILE A 111 17.73 41.75 3.99
N TRP A 112 18.26 42.87 3.50
CA TRP A 112 19.30 42.88 2.46
C TRP A 112 20.63 42.31 2.96
N ASP A 113 21.00 42.60 4.22
CA ASP A 113 22.18 42.02 4.85
C ASP A 113 22.09 40.49 4.97
N ARG A 114 20.89 39.96 5.27
CA ARG A 114 20.64 38.51 5.29
C ARG A 114 20.74 37.89 3.90
N LEU A 115 20.10 38.46 2.89
CA LEU A 115 20.22 37.99 1.50
C LEU A 115 21.69 37.95 1.04
N THR A 116 22.45 39.00 1.35
CA THR A 116 23.88 39.09 1.02
C THR A 116 24.66 37.97 1.70
N SER A 117 24.36 37.68 2.97
CA SER A 117 25.00 36.59 3.71
C SER A 117 24.68 35.21 3.12
N SER A 118 23.41 34.96 2.76
CA SER A 118 22.98 33.71 2.13
C SER A 118 23.61 33.50 0.75
N LEU A 119 23.73 34.56 -0.07
CA LEU A 119 24.41 34.51 -1.37
C LEU A 119 25.89 34.19 -1.24
N ARG A 120 26.59 34.79 -0.27
CA ARG A 120 28.01 34.49 -0.02
C ARG A 120 28.23 33.07 0.48
N ALA A 121 27.31 32.56 1.32
CA ALA A 121 27.34 31.16 1.73
C ALA A 121 27.20 30.23 0.51
N LEU A 122 26.31 30.56 -0.42
CA LEU A 122 26.11 29.78 -1.64
C LEU A 122 27.34 29.85 -2.54
N GLU A 123 27.91 31.03 -2.74
CA GLU A 123 29.13 31.24 -3.53
C GLU A 123 30.31 30.39 -3.01
N ALA A 124 30.47 30.30 -1.68
CA ALA A 124 31.47 29.45 -1.05
C ALA A 124 31.15 27.96 -1.20
N GLY A 125 29.87 27.59 -1.14
CA GLY A 125 29.40 26.21 -1.25
C GLY A 125 29.46 25.61 -2.66
N VAL A 126 29.58 26.42 -3.71
CA VAL A 126 29.66 25.98 -5.13
C VAL A 126 31.03 26.26 -5.75
N GLU A 127 32.09 26.19 -4.95
CA GLU A 127 33.44 26.61 -5.34
C GLU A 127 33.94 25.88 -6.60
N LEU A 128 33.57 24.62 -6.77
CA LEU A 128 34.01 23.77 -7.89
C LEU A 128 33.03 23.77 -9.07
N PHE A 129 31.98 24.60 -9.04
CA PHE A 129 31.03 24.79 -10.15
C PHE A 129 31.06 26.24 -10.69
N PRO A 130 31.99 26.55 -11.62
CA PRO A 130 32.27 27.91 -12.08
C PRO A 130 31.07 28.71 -12.63
N PRO A 131 30.12 28.12 -13.41
CA PRO A 131 29.01 28.88 -13.98
C PRO A 131 28.13 29.57 -12.93
N LEU A 132 27.78 28.86 -11.85
CA LEU A 132 26.92 29.40 -10.80
C LEU A 132 27.68 30.34 -9.86
N LYS A 133 28.93 30.01 -9.53
CA LYS A 133 29.81 30.90 -8.77
C LYS A 133 29.92 32.29 -9.43
N SER A 134 30.17 32.31 -10.74
CA SER A 134 30.25 33.55 -11.53
C SER A 134 28.95 34.37 -11.48
N ALA A 135 27.81 33.70 -11.65
CA ALA A 135 26.49 34.34 -11.59
C ALA A 135 26.16 34.94 -10.22
N ILE A 136 26.47 34.22 -9.13
CA ILE A 136 26.25 34.69 -7.76
C ILE A 136 27.18 35.85 -7.43
N SER A 137 28.45 35.76 -7.80
CA SER A 137 29.43 36.82 -7.57
C SER A 137 29.02 38.12 -8.27
N ALA A 138 28.56 38.02 -9.53
CA ALA A 138 27.99 39.15 -10.25
C ALA A 138 26.77 39.73 -9.52
N LEU A 139 25.84 38.88 -9.05
CA LEU A 139 24.63 39.32 -8.35
C LEU A 139 24.97 40.08 -7.07
N VAL A 140 25.92 39.58 -6.27
CA VAL A 140 26.38 40.23 -5.04
C VAL A 140 26.91 41.64 -5.31
N ARG A 141 27.64 41.86 -6.41
CA ARG A 141 28.14 43.21 -6.78
C ARG A 141 27.03 44.20 -7.15
N CYS A 142 25.86 43.70 -7.54
CA CYS A 142 24.73 44.52 -7.99
C CYS A 142 23.68 44.79 -6.91
N LEU A 143 23.79 44.18 -5.73
CA LEU A 143 22.76 44.27 -4.69
C LEU A 143 22.48 45.71 -4.25
N ASP A 144 23.51 46.55 -4.12
CA ASP A 144 23.35 47.96 -3.76
C ASP A 144 22.50 48.72 -4.81
N ILE A 145 22.65 48.38 -6.09
CA ILE A 145 21.88 48.99 -7.20
C ILE A 145 20.40 48.60 -7.09
N ILE A 146 20.15 47.32 -6.80
CA ILE A 146 18.80 46.78 -6.65
C ILE A 146 18.14 47.36 -5.39
N GLN A 147 18.88 47.48 -4.29
CA GLN A 147 18.41 48.06 -3.03
C GLN A 147 18.00 49.53 -3.20
N VAL A 148 18.78 50.33 -3.94
CA VAL A 148 18.44 51.73 -4.25
C VAL A 148 17.19 51.80 -5.14
N ALA A 149 17.06 50.94 -6.15
CA ALA A 149 15.86 50.90 -7.01
C ALA A 149 14.60 50.43 -6.26
N ALA A 150 14.76 49.61 -5.21
CA ALA A 150 13.66 49.05 -4.42
C ALA A 150 13.25 49.90 -3.19
N SER A 151 14.03 50.93 -2.82
CA SER A 151 13.91 51.65 -1.53
C SER A 151 12.53 52.24 -1.21
N ASN A 152 11.66 52.44 -2.22
CA ASN A 152 10.32 53.02 -2.08
C ASN A 152 9.17 52.07 -2.47
N ARG A 153 9.41 50.76 -2.60
CA ARG A 153 8.40 49.80 -3.08
C ARG A 153 8.33 48.54 -2.20
N THR A 154 7.30 48.46 -1.36
CA THR A 154 7.08 47.39 -0.37
C THR A 154 7.01 45.99 -0.98
N ASP A 155 6.40 45.84 -2.16
CA ASP A 155 6.24 44.54 -2.84
C ASP A 155 7.59 43.88 -3.24
N TYR A 156 8.68 44.63 -3.21
CA TYR A 156 10.02 44.12 -3.51
C TYR A 156 10.77 43.66 -2.26
N GLU A 157 10.38 44.13 -1.08
CA GLU A 157 10.91 43.61 0.18
C GLU A 157 10.44 42.16 0.39
N GLU A 158 9.20 41.85 -0.01
CA GLU A 158 8.68 40.47 -0.06
C GLU A 158 9.48 39.61 -1.05
N LEU A 159 9.77 40.13 -2.25
CA LEU A 159 10.55 39.44 -3.28
C LEU A 159 12.00 39.13 -2.83
N VAL A 160 12.61 40.00 -2.02
CA VAL A 160 13.93 39.76 -1.42
C VAL A 160 13.87 38.64 -0.39
N GLY A 161 12.82 38.61 0.44
CA GLY A 161 12.56 37.51 1.37
C GLY A 161 12.36 36.16 0.67
N GLU A 162 11.60 36.15 -0.43
CA GLU A 162 11.43 34.96 -1.28
C GLU A 162 12.77 34.48 -1.86
N LEU A 163 13.55 35.38 -2.45
CA LEU A 163 14.85 35.05 -3.02
C LEU A 163 15.82 34.51 -1.96
N GLN A 164 15.85 35.14 -0.77
CA GLN A 164 16.64 34.66 0.36
C GLN A 164 16.25 33.22 0.74
N SER A 165 14.95 32.94 0.88
CA SER A 165 14.46 31.59 1.22
C SER A 165 14.87 30.54 0.19
N MET A 166 14.80 30.88 -1.11
CA MET A 166 15.24 29.97 -2.17
C MET A 166 16.75 29.70 -2.10
N ILE A 167 17.57 30.70 -1.81
CA ILE A 167 19.03 30.56 -1.67
C ILE A 167 19.38 29.74 -0.43
N ASP A 168 18.69 29.96 0.69
CA ASP A 168 18.89 29.18 1.92
C ASP A 168 18.57 27.68 1.70
N ILE A 169 17.57 27.37 0.86
CA ILE A 169 17.29 25.98 0.45
C ILE A 169 18.41 25.45 -0.48
N LEU A 170 18.85 26.23 -1.46
CA LEU A 170 19.95 25.84 -2.36
C LEU A 170 21.26 25.58 -1.61
N ASN A 171 21.54 26.34 -0.55
CA ASN A 171 22.70 26.15 0.32
C ASN A 171 22.76 24.74 0.94
N GLN A 172 21.62 24.09 1.16
CA GLN A 172 21.57 22.71 1.67
C GLN A 172 22.10 21.68 0.66
N TYR A 173 22.13 22.02 -0.63
CA TYR A 173 22.54 21.14 -1.73
C TYR A 173 23.85 21.58 -2.40
N ALA A 174 24.52 22.63 -1.91
CA ALA A 174 25.65 23.25 -2.58
C ALA A 174 26.81 22.27 -2.88
N GLY A 175 27.15 21.40 -1.93
CA GLY A 175 28.22 20.40 -2.12
C GLY A 175 27.89 19.28 -3.13
N GLU A 176 26.63 19.13 -3.55
CA GLU A 176 26.26 18.21 -4.63
C GLU A 176 26.47 18.84 -6.02
N LEU A 177 26.43 20.17 -6.10
CA LEU A 177 26.56 20.93 -7.35
C LEU A 177 27.99 20.94 -7.91
N ASP A 178 28.99 20.64 -7.09
CA ASP A 178 30.39 20.54 -7.50
C ASP A 178 30.64 19.47 -8.58
N TRP A 179 29.72 18.51 -8.73
CA TRP A 179 29.79 17.44 -9.73
C TRP A 179 28.96 17.72 -10.99
N GLU A 180 28.34 18.89 -11.12
CA GLU A 180 27.44 19.23 -12.24
C GLU A 180 28.20 19.49 -13.56
N PRO A 181 27.67 19.04 -14.71
CA PRO A 181 28.27 19.34 -16.01
C PRO A 181 28.19 20.84 -16.36
N ASN A 182 29.31 21.43 -16.79
CA ASN A 182 29.42 22.83 -17.21
C ASN A 182 28.54 23.23 -18.43
N ASN A 183 27.86 22.28 -19.07
CA ASN A 183 26.94 22.48 -20.19
C ASN A 183 25.50 21.97 -19.92
N GLY A 184 25.18 21.64 -18.67
CA GLY A 184 23.85 21.18 -18.25
C GLY A 184 22.83 22.32 -18.07
N SER A 185 21.60 21.95 -17.70
CA SER A 185 20.49 22.89 -17.43
C SER A 185 20.85 23.89 -16.32
N VAL A 186 21.43 23.43 -15.21
CA VAL A 186 21.94 24.27 -14.10
C VAL A 186 22.94 25.31 -14.61
N ALA A 187 23.90 24.90 -15.45
CA ALA A 187 24.88 25.81 -16.05
C ALA A 187 24.24 26.83 -17.01
N ASN A 188 23.19 26.43 -17.74
CA ASN A 188 22.45 27.33 -18.63
C ASN A 188 21.64 28.37 -17.84
N ILE A 189 20.98 27.96 -16.77
CA ILE A 189 20.23 28.87 -15.88
C ILE A 189 21.20 29.85 -15.21
N ALA A 190 22.35 29.38 -14.72
CA ALA A 190 23.41 30.23 -14.16
C ALA A 190 23.89 31.29 -15.15
N LYS A 191 24.13 30.92 -16.41
CA LYS A 191 24.48 31.88 -17.48
C LYS A 191 23.37 32.90 -17.73
N CYS A 192 22.10 32.49 -17.69
CA CYS A 192 20.98 33.42 -17.81
C CYS A 192 20.90 34.40 -16.64
N ILE A 193 21.17 33.95 -15.40
CA ILE A 193 21.24 34.83 -14.22
C ILE A 193 22.35 35.85 -14.43
N GLN A 194 23.55 35.39 -14.79
CA GLN A 194 24.70 36.25 -15.05
C GLN A 194 24.38 37.30 -16.12
N ALA A 195 23.77 36.92 -17.25
CA ALA A 195 23.40 37.87 -18.31
C ALA A 195 22.37 38.93 -17.87
N GLN A 196 21.42 38.59 -16.98
CA GLN A 196 20.50 39.58 -16.44
C GLN A 196 21.21 40.57 -15.52
N VAL A 197 22.15 40.08 -14.72
CA VAL A 197 22.92 40.89 -13.77
C VAL A 197 23.91 41.82 -14.49
N GLU A 198 24.62 41.32 -15.50
CA GLU A 198 25.52 42.15 -16.32
C GLU A 198 24.78 43.31 -17.00
N GLU A 199 23.53 43.11 -17.41
CA GLU A 199 22.72 44.19 -17.98
C GLU A 199 22.21 45.18 -16.92
N ILE A 200 22.04 44.77 -15.66
CA ILE A 200 21.82 45.69 -14.52
C ILE A 200 23.08 46.55 -14.30
N GLU A 201 24.28 45.97 -14.37
CA GLU A 201 25.55 46.73 -14.27
C GLU A 201 25.68 47.74 -15.41
N ARG A 202 25.37 47.34 -16.65
CA ARG A 202 25.49 48.19 -17.85
C ARG A 202 24.57 49.42 -17.82
N GLN A 203 23.42 49.32 -17.17
CA GLN A 203 22.48 50.44 -17.02
C GLN A 203 23.06 51.57 -16.15
N LYS A 204 23.95 51.24 -15.18
CA LYS A 204 24.66 52.24 -14.37
C LYS A 204 25.66 53.07 -15.21
N GLU A 205 26.30 52.44 -16.20
CA GLU A 205 27.26 53.14 -17.08
C GLU A 205 26.57 54.14 -18.01
N HIS A 206 25.36 53.82 -18.50
CA HIS A 206 24.55 54.73 -19.32
C HIS A 206 23.86 55.85 -18.53
N GLY A 207 23.50 55.63 -17.26
CA GLY A 207 22.88 56.63 -16.38
C GLY A 207 23.75 57.85 -16.03
N THR A 208 25.06 57.80 -16.32
CA THR A 208 25.97 58.94 -16.10
C THR A 208 25.79 60.05 -17.16
N LEU A 209 25.22 59.75 -18.33
CA LEU A 209 25.19 60.68 -19.48
C LEU A 209 23.83 61.32 -19.82
N GLY A 210 22.72 60.86 -19.24
CA GLY A 210 21.36 61.37 -19.56
C GLY A 210 20.55 61.70 -18.32
N ARG A 211 20.57 62.96 -17.85
CA ARG A 211 19.78 63.36 -16.67
C ARG A 211 18.34 63.73 -17.03
N LEU A 212 17.46 63.24 -16.15
CA LEU A 212 16.19 63.83 -15.67
C LEU A 212 14.86 63.40 -16.29
N ARG A 213 14.83 62.59 -17.36
CA ARG A 213 13.56 62.03 -17.88
C ARG A 213 13.42 60.52 -17.76
N ASP A 214 14.54 59.79 -17.63
CA ASP A 214 14.57 58.31 -17.67
C ASP A 214 14.83 57.63 -16.31
N ALA A 215 15.10 58.37 -15.22
CA ALA A 215 15.48 57.77 -13.93
C ALA A 215 14.42 56.82 -13.33
N THR A 216 13.14 57.09 -13.57
CA THR A 216 12.03 56.19 -13.19
C THR A 216 11.92 54.97 -14.10
N GLN A 217 12.25 55.11 -15.38
CA GLN A 217 12.26 54.01 -16.35
C GLN A 217 13.45 53.06 -16.08
N ASP A 218 14.63 53.62 -15.77
CA ASP A 218 15.83 52.86 -15.40
C ASP A 218 15.60 52.05 -14.12
N GLN A 219 14.94 52.65 -13.12
CA GLN A 219 14.54 51.93 -11.90
C GLN A 219 13.56 50.79 -12.20
N GLU A 220 12.59 50.98 -13.10
CA GLU A 220 11.67 49.92 -13.49
C GLU A 220 12.34 48.79 -14.27
N ASP A 221 13.32 49.11 -15.12
CA ASP A 221 14.09 48.13 -15.88
C ASP A 221 15.03 47.30 -14.99
N VAL A 222 15.73 47.92 -14.03
CA VAL A 222 16.53 47.21 -13.01
C VAL A 222 15.65 46.23 -12.24
N ILE A 223 14.48 46.69 -11.84
CA ILE A 223 13.52 45.91 -11.06
C ILE A 223 12.91 44.76 -11.88
N LYS A 224 12.58 45.00 -13.16
CA LYS A 224 12.11 43.96 -14.08
C LYS A 224 13.14 42.85 -14.27
N ARG A 225 14.43 43.21 -14.34
CA ARG A 225 15.54 42.25 -14.44
C ARG A 225 15.73 41.49 -13.14
N TYR A 226 15.61 42.17 -12.00
CA TYR A 226 15.66 41.49 -10.70
C TYR A 226 14.55 40.44 -10.54
N ARG A 227 13.33 40.73 -11.00
CA ARG A 227 12.24 39.71 -11.08
C ARG A 227 12.62 38.53 -11.99
N GLN A 228 13.33 38.78 -13.08
CA GLN A 228 13.79 37.72 -13.96
C GLN A 228 14.89 36.87 -13.30
N VAL A 229 15.78 37.49 -12.51
CA VAL A 229 16.78 36.79 -11.68
C VAL A 229 16.08 35.90 -10.65
N GLU A 230 15.09 36.43 -9.93
CA GLU A 230 14.29 35.65 -8.97
C GLU A 230 13.62 34.45 -9.63
N LYS A 231 12.96 34.63 -10.78
CA LYS A 231 12.37 33.54 -11.56
C LYS A 231 13.38 32.48 -11.97
N LEU A 232 14.59 32.88 -12.35
CA LEU A 232 15.67 31.97 -12.72
C LEU A 232 16.20 31.21 -11.49
N PHE A 233 16.29 31.85 -10.31
CA PHE A 233 16.60 31.16 -9.06
C PHE A 233 15.52 30.15 -8.68
N ARG A 234 14.24 30.47 -8.90
CA ARG A 234 13.13 29.54 -8.72
C ARG A 234 13.23 28.34 -9.67
N GLN A 235 13.59 28.57 -10.93
CA GLN A 235 13.86 27.49 -11.90
C GLN A 235 15.07 26.65 -11.50
N LEU A 236 16.14 27.28 -11.04
CA LEU A 236 17.37 26.63 -10.56
C LEU A 236 17.06 25.72 -9.36
N GLN A 237 16.33 26.23 -8.38
CA GLN A 237 15.86 25.47 -7.23
C GLN A 237 15.04 24.26 -7.65
N CYS A 238 14.08 24.42 -8.56
CA CYS A 238 13.29 23.31 -9.08
C CYS A 238 14.15 22.25 -9.80
N ASP A 239 15.07 22.65 -10.67
CA ASP A 239 15.90 21.72 -11.46
C ASP A 239 16.85 20.92 -10.55
N ILE A 240 17.53 21.60 -9.61
CA ILE A 240 18.43 20.96 -8.65
C ILE A 240 17.64 20.02 -7.73
N THR A 241 16.53 20.49 -7.16
CA THR A 241 15.68 19.66 -6.27
C THR A 241 15.19 18.40 -6.98
N MET A 242 14.80 18.50 -8.25
CA MET A 242 14.30 17.36 -9.03
C MET A 242 15.41 16.37 -9.40
N ARG A 243 16.63 16.85 -9.71
CA ARG A 243 17.78 16.01 -10.02
C ARG A 243 18.33 15.29 -8.80
N THR A 244 18.58 16.01 -7.71
CA THR A 244 18.95 15.41 -6.42
C THR A 244 17.91 14.37 -6.02
N ARG A 245 16.62 14.67 -6.12
CA ARG A 245 15.55 13.70 -5.83
C ARG A 245 15.64 12.45 -6.71
N SER A 246 16.01 12.56 -7.99
CA SER A 246 16.19 11.44 -8.91
C SER A 246 17.39 10.55 -8.56
N ASP A 247 18.55 11.13 -8.31
CA ASP A 247 19.77 10.36 -8.02
C ASP A 247 19.72 9.74 -6.62
N VAL A 248 19.18 10.48 -5.66
CA VAL A 248 18.92 9.98 -4.31
C VAL A 248 17.87 8.88 -4.32
N LYS A 249 16.84 8.96 -5.19
CA LYS A 249 15.87 7.87 -5.39
C LYS A 249 16.56 6.59 -5.88
N LYS A 250 17.43 6.67 -6.90
CA LYS A 250 18.16 5.51 -7.41
C LYS A 250 19.07 4.88 -6.34
N GLN A 251 19.77 5.71 -5.57
CA GLN A 251 20.62 5.24 -4.48
C GLN A 251 19.81 4.53 -3.39
N LEU A 252 18.64 5.08 -3.07
CA LEU A 252 17.74 4.52 -2.08
C LEU A 252 17.14 3.19 -2.55
N GLU A 253 16.79 3.06 -3.82
CA GLU A 253 16.33 1.80 -4.43
C GLU A 253 17.41 0.71 -4.41
N ALA A 254 18.66 1.08 -4.67
CA ALA A 254 19.78 0.14 -4.58
C ALA A 254 20.05 -0.32 -3.14
N SER A 255 19.96 0.59 -2.17
CA SER A 255 20.28 0.32 -0.76
C SER A 255 19.12 -0.31 0.02
N LEU A 256 17.88 0.00 -0.38
CA LEU A 256 16.63 -0.55 0.17
C LEU A 256 15.94 -1.46 -0.86
N SER A 257 16.72 -2.34 -1.49
CA SER A 257 16.24 -3.36 -2.44
C SER A 257 15.21 -4.34 -1.84
N LEU A 258 14.98 -4.26 -0.52
CA LEU A 258 13.95 -4.99 0.21
C LEU A 258 12.58 -4.29 0.23
N SER A 259 12.50 -3.02 -0.21
CA SER A 259 11.23 -2.30 -0.29
C SER A 259 10.24 -3.01 -1.23
N VAL A 260 8.96 -2.98 -0.86
CA VAL A 260 7.90 -3.76 -1.55
C VAL A 260 6.85 -2.81 -2.09
N ASP A 261 6.85 -2.61 -3.41
CA ASP A 261 5.82 -1.79 -4.05
C ASP A 261 4.42 -2.45 -3.95
N ASP A 262 4.35 -3.79 -3.97
CA ASP A 262 3.09 -4.53 -3.79
C ASP A 262 2.40 -4.27 -2.45
N ALA A 263 3.16 -3.85 -1.43
CA ALA A 263 2.65 -3.64 -0.07
C ALA A 263 1.97 -2.27 0.10
N ARG A 264 2.13 -1.34 -0.85
CA ARG A 264 1.41 -0.05 -0.82
C ARG A 264 -0.10 -0.30 -0.94
N TYR A 265 -0.90 0.55 -0.32
CA TYR A 265 -2.36 0.38 -0.34
C TYR A 265 -2.94 0.43 -1.76
N ASN A 266 -2.37 1.25 -2.64
CA ASN A 266 -2.77 1.48 -4.04
C ASN A 266 -1.83 0.80 -5.05
N SER A 267 -1.16 -0.29 -4.65
CA SER A 267 -0.28 -1.06 -5.54
C SER A 267 -1.04 -1.77 -6.67
N SER A 268 -0.33 -2.21 -7.71
CA SER A 268 -0.88 -3.10 -8.75
C SER A 268 -1.44 -4.40 -8.17
N TYR A 269 -0.82 -4.92 -7.10
CA TYR A 269 -1.33 -6.06 -6.36
C TYR A 269 -2.70 -5.78 -5.72
N SER A 270 -2.92 -4.55 -5.22
CA SER A 270 -4.22 -4.10 -4.70
C SER A 270 -5.33 -4.19 -5.75
N THR A 271 -5.07 -3.72 -6.97
CA THR A 271 -5.97 -3.87 -8.12
C THR A 271 -6.20 -5.33 -8.48
N THR A 272 -5.11 -6.12 -8.46
CA THR A 272 -5.15 -7.56 -8.77
C THR A 272 -6.11 -8.28 -7.84
N ILE A 273 -6.17 -7.97 -6.55
CA ILE A 273 -7.10 -8.60 -5.60
C ILE A 273 -8.42 -7.84 -5.42
N LYS A 274 -8.69 -6.83 -6.27
CA LYS A 274 -9.87 -5.93 -6.21
C LYS A 274 -10.09 -5.31 -4.82
N ARG A 275 -9.01 -4.94 -4.13
CA ARG A 275 -9.11 -4.22 -2.85
C ARG A 275 -9.66 -2.81 -3.13
N ARG A 276 -10.62 -2.38 -2.31
CA ARG A 276 -11.26 -1.06 -2.41
C ARG A 276 -11.60 -0.52 -1.03
N GLY A 277 -11.88 0.78 -0.97
CA GLY A 277 -12.41 1.46 0.21
C GLY A 277 -13.84 1.04 0.58
N CYS A 278 -14.33 1.60 1.68
CA CYS A 278 -15.70 1.40 2.17
C CYS A 278 -16.72 1.86 1.12
N THR A 279 -17.86 1.16 1.06
CA THR A 279 -19.02 1.65 0.30
C THR A 279 -19.46 3.00 0.89
N ALA A 280 -19.92 3.90 0.03
CA ALA A 280 -20.39 5.22 0.46
C ALA A 280 -21.42 5.12 1.59
N GLU A 281 -21.34 6.04 2.55
CA GLU A 281 -22.21 6.11 3.72
C GLU A 281 -22.18 4.88 4.65
N THR A 282 -21.11 4.07 4.60
CA THR A 282 -20.89 2.97 5.55
C THR A 282 -19.73 3.31 6.48
N ARG A 283 -19.76 2.78 7.71
CA ARG A 283 -18.69 2.98 8.72
C ARG A 283 -18.37 4.45 9.02
N GLU A 284 -19.29 5.38 8.77
CA GLU A 284 -19.05 6.83 8.88
C GLU A 284 -18.57 7.24 10.27
N ALA A 285 -19.19 6.71 11.33
CA ALA A 285 -18.79 6.99 12.71
C ALA A 285 -17.33 6.54 13.00
N ILE A 286 -16.89 5.42 12.41
CA ILE A 286 -15.51 4.95 12.55
C ILE A 286 -14.56 5.88 11.80
N HIS A 287 -14.91 6.25 10.56
CA HIS A 287 -14.12 7.20 9.79
C HIS A 287 -13.99 8.54 10.50
N GLN A 288 -15.08 9.05 11.07
CA GLN A 288 -15.05 10.28 11.87
C GLN A 288 -14.13 10.14 13.09
N THR A 289 -14.25 9.06 13.86
CA THR A 289 -13.37 8.79 15.02
C THR A 289 -11.90 8.72 14.61
N LEU A 290 -11.60 8.08 13.48
CA LEU A 290 -10.23 8.01 12.95
C LEU A 290 -9.71 9.38 12.52
N GLN A 291 -10.55 10.21 11.88
CA GLN A 291 -10.18 11.56 11.50
C GLN A 291 -9.92 12.44 12.72
N GLU A 292 -10.77 12.34 13.75
CA GLU A 292 -10.58 13.03 15.04
C GLU A 292 -9.26 12.60 15.70
N TRP A 293 -8.97 11.29 15.72
CA TRP A 293 -7.69 10.76 16.20
C TRP A 293 -6.50 11.29 15.39
N VAL A 294 -6.58 11.33 14.05
CA VAL A 294 -5.49 11.85 13.22
C VAL A 294 -5.23 13.33 13.51
N LEU A 295 -6.29 14.13 13.57
CA LEU A 295 -6.21 15.59 13.68
C LEU A 295 -5.84 16.07 15.09
N ASN A 296 -6.12 15.28 16.13
CA ASN A 296 -5.81 15.66 17.51
C ASN A 296 -4.33 15.41 17.85
N PRO A 297 -3.46 16.42 18.05
CA PRO A 297 -2.04 16.21 18.34
C PRO A 297 -1.77 15.51 19.68
N THR A 298 -2.69 15.61 20.63
CA THR A 298 -2.56 15.02 21.98
C THR A 298 -3.10 13.61 22.07
N SER A 299 -3.71 13.09 20.99
CA SER A 299 -4.16 11.70 20.96
C SER A 299 -2.98 10.75 20.99
N GLU A 300 -3.29 9.52 21.31
CA GLU A 300 -2.36 8.40 21.34
C GLU A 300 -1.61 8.23 20.02
N LYS A 301 -0.31 7.91 20.08
CA LYS A 301 0.53 7.73 18.89
C LYS A 301 0.21 6.46 18.12
N ILE A 302 -0.44 5.49 18.74
CA ILE A 302 -0.78 4.21 18.10
C ILE A 302 -2.29 4.00 18.17
N TYR A 303 -2.91 3.69 17.03
CA TYR A 303 -4.30 3.26 16.93
C TYR A 303 -4.34 1.81 16.47
N TRP A 304 -4.87 0.92 17.31
CA TRP A 304 -5.03 -0.49 16.97
C TRP A 304 -6.48 -0.82 16.64
N MET A 305 -6.74 -1.13 15.37
CA MET A 305 -8.02 -1.65 14.91
C MET A 305 -8.03 -3.18 14.97
N ASN A 306 -8.75 -3.68 15.97
CA ASN A 306 -8.93 -5.10 16.22
C ASN A 306 -10.26 -5.58 15.65
N GLY A 307 -10.26 -6.70 14.93
CA GLY A 307 -11.50 -7.26 14.37
C GLY A 307 -11.32 -8.70 13.91
N MET A 308 -12.41 -9.47 13.97
CA MET A 308 -12.44 -10.83 13.43
C MET A 308 -12.24 -10.85 11.91
N ALA A 309 -11.95 -12.03 11.36
CA ALA A 309 -11.89 -12.23 9.92
C ALA A 309 -13.19 -11.73 9.26
N GLY A 310 -13.08 -10.94 8.18
CA GLY A 310 -14.25 -10.51 7.41
C GLY A 310 -15.07 -9.35 7.99
N THR A 311 -14.62 -8.66 9.03
CA THR A 311 -15.32 -7.48 9.60
C THR A 311 -15.04 -6.16 8.86
N GLY A 312 -14.18 -6.15 7.84
CA GLY A 312 -13.90 -4.98 7.00
C GLY A 312 -12.68 -4.12 7.41
N LYS A 313 -11.76 -4.66 8.23
CA LYS A 313 -10.53 -3.94 8.66
C LYS A 313 -9.73 -3.34 7.49
N THR A 314 -9.35 -4.19 6.53
CA THR A 314 -8.58 -3.78 5.34
C THR A 314 -9.29 -2.73 4.51
N THR A 315 -10.63 -2.81 4.42
CA THR A 315 -11.46 -1.84 3.69
C THR A 315 -11.47 -0.47 4.39
N ILE A 316 -11.57 -0.45 5.73
CA ILE A 316 -11.47 0.78 6.52
C ILE A 316 -10.05 1.37 6.43
N ALA A 317 -9.02 0.53 6.54
CA ALA A 317 -7.63 0.94 6.39
C ALA A 317 -7.35 1.54 5.01
N TYR A 318 -7.92 0.97 3.95
CA TYR A 318 -7.82 1.49 2.59
C TYR A 318 -8.45 2.88 2.48
N SER A 319 -9.69 3.07 2.97
CA SER A 319 -10.33 4.39 2.95
C SER A 319 -9.62 5.41 3.84
N LEU A 320 -9.02 4.98 4.95
CA LEU A 320 -8.15 5.84 5.75
C LEU A 320 -6.93 6.29 4.93
N CYS A 321 -6.26 5.38 4.21
CA CYS A 321 -5.16 5.75 3.31
C CYS A 321 -5.58 6.74 2.22
N GLU A 322 -6.73 6.55 1.57
CA GLU A 322 -7.24 7.48 0.55
C GLU A 322 -7.44 8.88 1.13
N TRP A 323 -8.06 8.98 2.31
CA TRP A 323 -8.24 10.27 2.98
C TRP A 323 -6.92 10.90 3.42
N LEU A 324 -5.98 10.09 3.93
CA LEU A 324 -4.65 10.55 4.33
C LEU A 324 -3.81 11.03 3.14
N GLU A 325 -3.88 10.36 1.99
CA GLU A 325 -3.20 10.79 0.77
C GLU A 325 -3.78 12.12 0.29
N ASN A 326 -5.11 12.24 0.23
CA ASN A 326 -5.80 13.47 -0.19
C ASN A 326 -5.54 14.66 0.74
N THR A 327 -5.21 14.41 2.02
CA THR A 327 -4.86 15.44 3.00
C THR A 327 -3.35 15.60 3.22
N ASN A 328 -2.53 14.92 2.42
CA ASN A 328 -1.07 14.91 2.50
C ASN A 328 -0.50 14.51 3.88
N ARG A 329 -1.18 13.57 4.55
CA ARG A 329 -0.81 13.00 5.86
C ARG A 329 -0.39 11.54 5.81
N LEU A 330 -0.46 10.90 4.64
CA LEU A 330 0.02 9.52 4.48
C LEU A 330 1.54 9.51 4.35
N GLY A 331 2.24 9.09 5.41
CA GLY A 331 3.69 8.95 5.38
C GLY A 331 4.14 7.65 4.74
N ALA A 332 3.48 6.55 5.10
CA ALA A 332 3.70 5.24 4.50
C ALA A 332 2.49 4.31 4.70
N SER A 333 2.37 3.32 3.82
CA SER A 333 1.42 2.21 3.97
C SER A 333 2.08 0.86 3.71
N PHE A 334 1.70 -0.14 4.49
CA PHE A 334 2.10 -1.54 4.30
C PHE A 334 0.92 -2.47 4.58
N PHE A 335 0.43 -3.13 3.54
CA PHE A 335 -0.69 -4.07 3.60
C PHE A 335 -0.16 -5.49 3.56
N CYS A 336 -0.13 -6.13 4.72
CA CYS A 336 0.30 -7.52 4.83
C CYS A 336 -0.68 -8.44 4.08
N SER A 337 -0.18 -9.57 3.59
CA SER A 337 -1.00 -10.51 2.85
C SER A 337 -0.39 -11.92 2.93
N ARG A 338 -1.16 -12.91 3.41
CA ARG A 338 -0.73 -14.33 3.44
C ARG A 338 -0.40 -14.86 2.05
N ILE A 339 -1.00 -14.23 1.06
CA ILE A 339 -1.00 -14.59 -0.34
C ILE A 339 0.31 -14.08 -1.00
N SER A 340 0.75 -12.86 -0.71
CA SER A 340 1.99 -12.32 -1.28
C SER A 340 3.22 -12.64 -0.42
N SER A 341 4.22 -13.30 -1.01
CA SER A 341 5.46 -13.68 -0.32
C SER A 341 6.29 -12.49 0.18
N THR A 342 6.22 -11.36 -0.51
CA THR A 342 6.88 -10.12 -0.10
C THR A 342 6.06 -9.40 0.99
N CYS A 343 4.74 -9.42 0.91
CA CYS A 343 3.86 -8.74 1.88
C CYS A 343 3.66 -9.52 3.19
N ARG A 344 3.95 -10.82 3.26
CA ARG A 344 3.97 -11.57 4.55
C ARG A 344 5.29 -11.52 5.30
N SER A 345 6.34 -10.95 4.70
CA SER A 345 7.68 -10.90 5.27
C SER A 345 7.90 -9.65 6.12
N LEU A 346 7.95 -9.80 7.44
CA LEU A 346 8.12 -8.68 8.39
C LEU A 346 9.41 -7.89 8.20
N SER A 347 10.50 -8.56 7.80
CA SER A 347 11.78 -7.91 7.50
C SER A 347 11.71 -6.86 6.39
N ARG A 348 10.60 -6.83 5.63
CA ARG A 348 10.37 -5.87 4.55
C ARG A 348 9.53 -4.66 4.97
N ILE A 349 8.85 -4.71 6.13
CA ILE A 349 7.98 -3.61 6.58
C ILE A 349 8.81 -2.35 6.81
N VAL A 350 9.83 -2.41 7.66
CA VAL A 350 10.61 -1.23 8.05
C VAL A 350 11.37 -0.62 6.86
N PRO A 351 12.09 -1.38 6.01
CA PRO A 351 12.70 -0.83 4.81
C PRO A 351 11.68 -0.16 3.87
N THR A 352 10.50 -0.75 3.70
CA THR A 352 9.43 -0.19 2.85
C THR A 352 8.87 1.11 3.43
N VAL A 353 8.68 1.17 4.76
CA VAL A 353 8.24 2.38 5.46
C VAL A 353 9.29 3.50 5.33
N ALA A 354 10.57 3.19 5.56
CA ALA A 354 11.66 4.17 5.43
C ALA A 354 11.75 4.72 3.99
N TYR A 355 11.61 3.85 2.99
CA TYR A 355 11.56 4.24 1.58
C TYR A 355 10.39 5.21 1.27
N GLN A 356 9.19 4.90 1.75
CA GLN A 356 8.01 5.77 1.55
C GLN A 356 8.15 7.11 2.29
N LEU A 357 8.66 7.11 3.53
CA LEU A 357 8.94 8.36 4.27
C LEU A 357 9.97 9.24 3.56
N ALA A 358 10.97 8.64 2.91
CA ALA A 358 11.94 9.35 2.10
C ALA A 358 11.34 9.91 0.80
N GLN A 359 10.30 9.29 0.25
CA GLN A 359 9.52 9.90 -0.84
C GLN A 359 8.66 11.08 -0.34
N TYR A 360 8.17 10.98 0.90
CA TYR A 360 7.34 12.01 1.54
C TYR A 360 8.14 13.27 1.89
N SER A 361 9.31 13.12 2.54
CA SER A 361 10.13 14.24 3.01
C SER A 361 11.56 14.23 2.45
N PRO A 362 11.95 15.22 1.62
CA PRO A 362 13.31 15.33 1.09
C PRO A 362 14.40 15.48 2.17
N ALA A 363 14.11 16.17 3.26
CA ALA A 363 15.07 16.31 4.35
C ALA A 363 15.30 14.98 5.08
N PHE A 364 14.23 14.19 5.32
CA PHE A 364 14.38 12.82 5.82
C PHE A 364 15.15 11.94 4.83
N GLN A 365 14.87 12.07 3.53
CA GLN A 365 15.56 11.36 2.46
C GLN A 365 17.07 11.59 2.50
N SER A 366 17.51 12.84 2.61
CA SER A 366 18.94 13.20 2.65
C SER A 366 19.65 12.55 3.85
N VAL A 367 19.06 12.64 5.05
CA VAL A 367 19.63 12.04 6.26
C VAL A 367 19.67 10.51 6.16
N LEU A 368 18.60 9.89 5.64
CA LEU A 368 18.54 8.45 5.44
C LEU A 368 19.63 7.98 4.46
N CYS A 369 19.85 8.69 3.37
CA CYS A 369 20.89 8.35 2.41
C CYS A 369 22.29 8.48 3.00
N ALA A 370 22.55 9.47 3.85
CA ALA A 370 23.79 9.55 4.61
C ALA A 370 23.97 8.36 5.56
N ALA A 371 22.90 7.94 6.25
CA ALA A 371 22.91 6.78 7.13
C ALA A 371 23.21 5.47 6.37
N LEU A 372 22.63 5.31 5.18
CA LEU A 372 22.84 4.16 4.30
C LEU A 372 24.24 4.13 3.68
N LYS A 373 24.84 5.29 3.37
CA LYS A 373 26.27 5.35 2.95
C LYS A 373 27.19 4.80 4.03
N LYS A 374 26.88 5.05 5.31
CA LYS A 374 27.65 4.53 6.45
C LYS A 374 27.33 3.06 6.76
N THR A 375 26.10 2.63 6.52
CA THR A 375 25.62 1.30 6.88
C THR A 375 24.77 0.71 5.75
N PRO A 376 25.39 0.21 4.66
CA PRO A 376 24.65 -0.24 3.48
C PRO A 376 23.75 -1.46 3.75
N ASP A 377 24.10 -2.28 4.73
CA ASP A 377 23.38 -3.49 5.15
C ASP A 377 22.25 -3.22 6.15
N ALA A 378 21.96 -1.96 6.50
CA ALA A 378 20.93 -1.63 7.50
C ALA A 378 19.54 -2.21 7.16
N GLY A 379 19.23 -2.40 5.88
CA GLY A 379 18.01 -3.04 5.41
C GLY A 379 17.89 -4.53 5.73
N THR A 380 18.99 -5.26 5.95
CA THR A 380 18.98 -6.73 6.18
C THR A 380 19.10 -7.11 7.65
N LEU A 381 19.27 -6.12 8.54
CA LEU A 381 19.36 -6.33 9.99
C LEU A 381 18.04 -6.81 10.58
N ASN A 382 18.05 -7.16 11.87
CA ASN A 382 16.80 -7.48 12.58
C ASN A 382 15.88 -6.25 12.67
N VAL A 383 14.58 -6.48 12.88
CA VAL A 383 13.54 -5.43 12.83
C VAL A 383 13.79 -4.26 13.77
N ALA A 384 14.37 -4.51 14.95
CA ALA A 384 14.69 -3.46 15.91
C ALA A 384 15.81 -2.54 15.40
N GLN A 385 16.89 -3.13 14.88
CA GLN A 385 18.00 -2.39 14.30
C GLN A 385 17.61 -1.69 13.00
N GLN A 386 16.77 -2.32 12.16
CA GLN A 386 16.19 -1.67 10.99
C GLN A 386 15.44 -0.41 11.40
N PHE A 387 14.53 -0.50 12.38
CA PHE A 387 13.70 0.65 12.76
C PHE A 387 14.54 1.77 13.35
N GLU A 388 15.49 1.41 14.21
CA GLU A 388 16.40 2.39 14.80
C GLU A 388 17.22 3.14 13.73
N LYS A 389 17.88 2.41 12.81
CA LYS A 389 18.80 2.99 11.83
C LYS A 389 18.10 3.63 10.62
N LEU A 390 16.94 3.13 10.22
CA LEU A 390 16.26 3.55 8.99
C LEU A 390 15.10 4.52 9.25
N VAL A 391 14.53 4.55 10.46
CA VAL A 391 13.39 5.41 10.80
C VAL A 391 13.73 6.35 11.95
N HIS A 392 14.07 5.83 13.13
CA HIS A 392 14.23 6.66 14.33
C HIS A 392 15.41 7.64 14.25
N GLN A 393 16.62 7.16 13.98
CA GLN A 393 17.81 8.03 13.90
C GLN A 393 17.71 9.05 12.75
N PRO A 394 17.27 8.67 11.53
CA PRO A 394 17.05 9.65 10.46
C PRO A 394 15.98 10.69 10.80
N MET A 395 14.93 10.31 11.53
CA MET A 395 13.90 11.25 11.98
C MET A 395 14.44 12.29 12.97
N LEU A 396 15.32 11.88 13.87
CA LEU A 396 15.99 12.80 14.80
C LEU A 396 16.92 13.78 14.06
N GLY A 397 17.62 13.31 13.03
CA GLY A 397 18.48 14.16 12.18
C GLY A 397 17.69 15.13 11.30
N ALA A 398 16.47 14.76 10.89
CA ALA A 398 15.57 15.59 10.09
C ALA A 398 14.50 16.28 10.96
N LYS A 399 14.89 16.80 12.14
CA LYS A 399 13.95 17.38 13.10
C LYS A 399 13.13 18.51 12.48
N GLY A 400 11.81 18.43 12.59
CA GLY A 400 10.88 19.41 12.03
C GLY A 400 10.59 19.25 10.52
N ALA A 401 11.20 18.27 9.85
CA ALA A 401 10.98 18.02 8.42
C ALA A 401 9.66 17.29 8.10
N ILE A 402 9.06 16.65 9.11
CA ILE A 402 7.82 15.89 8.99
C ILE A 402 6.80 16.44 10.01
N PRO A 403 5.59 16.84 9.58
CA PRO A 403 4.54 17.31 10.48
C PRO A 403 4.09 16.25 11.49
N GLU A 404 3.63 16.67 12.67
CA GLU A 404 3.31 15.78 13.81
C GLU A 404 2.11 14.82 13.60
N ASN A 405 1.37 14.96 12.50
CA ASN A 405 0.18 14.17 12.18
C ASN A 405 0.34 13.38 10.88
N VAL A 406 1.57 13.05 10.52
CA VAL A 406 1.86 12.07 9.46
C VAL A 406 1.67 10.66 10.00
N ILE A 407 0.95 9.85 9.23
CA ILE A 407 0.47 8.53 9.65
C ILE A 407 1.17 7.44 8.85
N ILE A 408 1.56 6.38 9.56
CA ILE A 408 1.99 5.11 8.97
C ILE A 408 0.87 4.09 9.17
N VAL A 409 0.41 3.48 8.09
CA VAL A 409 -0.67 2.48 8.10
C VAL A 409 -0.08 1.09 7.89
N ILE A 410 -0.29 0.18 8.84
CA ILE A 410 0.10 -1.23 8.76
C ILE A 410 -1.19 -2.08 8.85
N ASP A 411 -1.63 -2.62 7.72
CA ASP A 411 -2.83 -3.46 7.65
C ASP A 411 -2.51 -4.95 7.73
N ALA A 412 -3.45 -5.71 8.29
CA ALA A 412 -3.46 -7.16 8.38
C ALA A 412 -2.18 -7.78 9.00
N LEU A 413 -1.66 -7.19 10.08
CA LEU A 413 -0.37 -7.62 10.69
C LEU A 413 -0.35 -9.12 11.11
N ASP A 414 -1.51 -9.72 11.36
CA ASP A 414 -1.69 -11.17 11.60
C ASP A 414 -1.47 -12.06 10.37
N GLU A 415 -1.24 -11.47 9.19
CA GLU A 415 -0.97 -12.18 7.95
C GLU A 415 0.53 -12.39 7.66
N CYS A 416 1.40 -12.03 8.60
CA CYS A 416 2.85 -12.25 8.50
C CYS A 416 3.29 -13.64 8.98
N ASP A 417 4.36 -14.18 8.39
CA ASP A 417 4.82 -15.57 8.63
C ASP A 417 5.45 -15.79 10.01
N ASP A 418 6.12 -14.78 10.58
CA ASP A 418 6.92 -14.92 11.80
C ASP A 418 6.30 -14.19 12.98
N VAL A 419 5.54 -14.93 13.78
CA VAL A 419 4.88 -14.47 15.01
C VAL A 419 5.88 -13.82 16.00
N TYR A 420 7.13 -14.32 16.07
CA TYR A 420 8.14 -13.73 16.95
C TYR A 420 8.60 -12.36 16.44
N SER A 421 8.83 -12.23 15.14
CA SER A 421 9.15 -10.93 14.54
C SER A 421 7.97 -9.94 14.63
N VAL A 422 6.70 -10.40 14.60
CA VAL A 422 5.54 -9.53 14.84
C VAL A 422 5.64 -8.91 16.23
N ARG A 423 5.91 -9.74 17.25
CA ARG A 423 6.11 -9.29 18.63
C ARG A 423 7.24 -8.27 18.74
N LEU A 424 8.38 -8.51 18.08
CA LEU A 424 9.49 -7.55 18.08
C LEU A 424 9.13 -6.22 17.40
N LEU A 425 8.42 -6.25 16.28
CA LEU A 425 7.95 -5.03 15.61
C LEU A 425 7.03 -4.23 16.52
N LEU A 426 6.08 -4.90 17.18
CA LEU A 426 5.22 -4.24 18.16
C LEU A 426 6.06 -3.58 19.26
N ASP A 427 6.98 -4.32 19.89
CA ASP A 427 7.85 -3.77 20.95
C ASP A 427 8.61 -2.51 20.52
N VAL A 428 9.09 -2.50 19.28
CA VAL A 428 9.74 -1.35 18.66
C VAL A 428 8.77 -0.17 18.51
N LEU A 429 7.58 -0.39 17.95
CA LEU A 429 6.56 0.67 17.83
C LEU A 429 6.18 1.23 19.20
N LEU A 430 5.95 0.36 20.18
CA LEU A 430 5.58 0.74 21.55
C LEU A 430 6.67 1.56 22.24
N LYS A 431 7.94 1.28 21.93
CA LYS A 431 9.09 1.99 22.49
C LYS A 431 9.33 3.35 21.85
N PHE A 432 9.21 3.44 20.52
CA PHE A 432 9.68 4.61 19.77
C PHE A 432 8.58 5.58 19.35
N ALA A 433 7.31 5.17 19.28
CA ALA A 433 6.24 6.02 18.72
C ALA A 433 6.07 7.38 19.43
N GLU A 434 6.20 7.41 20.76
CA GLU A 434 6.13 8.65 21.56
C GLU A 434 7.24 9.67 21.25
N HIS A 435 8.36 9.21 20.70
CA HIS A 435 9.53 10.04 20.40
C HIS A 435 9.54 10.53 18.94
N LEU A 436 8.50 10.22 18.17
CA LEU A 436 8.43 10.52 16.74
C LEU A 436 7.28 11.50 16.42
N PRO A 437 7.44 12.35 15.40
CA PRO A 437 6.35 13.17 14.84
C PRO A 437 5.41 12.32 13.96
N LEU A 438 5.26 11.03 14.29
CA LEU A 438 4.50 10.06 13.51
C LEU A 438 3.43 9.44 14.38
N LYS A 439 2.29 9.10 13.78
CA LYS A 439 1.33 8.17 14.38
C LYS A 439 1.23 6.89 13.56
N PHE A 440 0.81 5.81 14.21
CA PHE A 440 0.76 4.48 13.64
C PHE A 440 -0.66 3.94 13.72
N PHE A 441 -1.25 3.66 12.57
CA PHE A 441 -2.47 2.86 12.49
C PHE A 441 -2.07 1.41 12.24
N VAL A 442 -2.52 0.49 13.10
CA VAL A 442 -2.27 -0.95 12.96
C VAL A 442 -3.60 -1.67 12.94
N ALA A 443 -3.85 -2.49 11.93
CA ALA A 443 -5.03 -3.35 11.87
C ALA A 443 -4.62 -4.83 11.93
N SER A 444 -5.32 -5.62 12.75
CA SER A 444 -5.09 -7.06 12.84
C SER A 444 -6.27 -7.82 13.44
N ARG A 445 -6.23 -9.15 13.34
CA ARG A 445 -6.97 -10.05 14.24
C ARG A 445 -6.36 -10.03 15.65
N PRO A 446 -7.11 -10.37 16.71
CA PRO A 446 -6.58 -10.45 18.07
C PRO A 446 -5.91 -11.79 18.33
N GLU A 447 -4.98 -12.18 17.47
CA GLU A 447 -4.13 -13.34 17.74
C GLU A 447 -3.39 -13.14 19.07
N HIS A 448 -3.18 -14.24 19.79
CA HIS A 448 -2.71 -14.20 21.18
C HIS A 448 -1.50 -13.27 21.37
N VAL A 449 -0.49 -13.38 20.50
CA VAL A 449 0.74 -12.59 20.59
C VAL A 449 0.51 -11.10 20.34
N ILE A 450 -0.32 -10.73 19.38
CA ILE A 450 -0.64 -9.32 19.10
C ILE A 450 -1.45 -8.73 20.25
N ARG A 451 -2.50 -9.46 20.70
CA ARG A 451 -3.36 -9.04 21.80
C ARG A 451 -2.58 -8.87 23.10
N GLU A 452 -1.76 -9.85 23.48
CA GLU A 452 -0.90 -9.81 24.67
C GLU A 452 -0.06 -8.52 24.69
N ARG A 453 0.58 -8.19 23.56
CA ARG A 453 1.47 -7.03 23.47
C ARG A 453 0.74 -5.70 23.41
N MET A 454 -0.31 -5.59 22.60
CA MET A 454 -1.10 -4.36 22.52
C MET A 454 -1.78 -4.02 23.86
N MET A 455 -2.19 -5.04 24.63
CA MET A 455 -2.84 -4.89 25.95
C MET A 455 -1.87 -4.80 27.15
N SER A 456 -0.56 -4.88 26.93
CA SER A 456 0.44 -4.83 28.02
C SER A 456 0.56 -3.43 28.65
N GLN A 457 1.01 -3.37 29.92
CA GLN A 457 0.93 -2.22 30.84
C GLN A 457 1.56 -0.88 30.39
N GLY A 458 2.16 -0.78 29.21
CA GLY A 458 2.55 0.50 28.57
C GLY A 458 1.40 1.23 27.86
N GLY A 459 0.15 1.06 28.34
CA GLY A 459 -1.09 1.33 27.60
C GLY A 459 -1.52 2.80 27.44
N ALA A 460 -0.79 3.78 27.99
CA ALA A 460 -1.18 5.20 27.92
C ALA A 460 -1.01 5.83 26.53
N ALA A 461 -0.35 5.14 25.61
CA ALA A 461 0.02 5.62 24.27
C ALA A 461 -0.84 5.04 23.13
N ARG A 462 -1.98 4.39 23.44
CA ARG A 462 -2.74 3.60 22.45
C ARG A 462 -4.25 3.78 22.53
N SER A 463 -4.87 4.02 21.38
CA SER A 463 -6.31 3.87 21.20
C SER A 463 -6.61 2.49 20.62
N ILE A 464 -7.60 1.79 21.16
CA ILE A 464 -7.98 0.44 20.72
C ILE A 464 -9.45 0.45 20.33
N VAL A 465 -9.75 -0.03 19.12
CA VAL A 465 -11.13 -0.23 18.67
C VAL A 465 -11.36 -1.68 18.27
N HIS A 466 -12.41 -2.25 18.85
CA HIS A 466 -12.85 -3.61 18.60
C HIS A 466 -14.04 -3.59 17.63
N LEU A 467 -13.79 -3.86 16.35
CA LEU A 467 -14.84 -3.86 15.31
C LEU A 467 -15.95 -4.89 15.56
N HIS A 468 -15.64 -5.98 16.27
CA HIS A 468 -16.60 -7.02 16.62
C HIS A 468 -17.49 -6.63 17.80
N ASP A 469 -17.13 -5.58 18.56
CA ASP A 469 -17.92 -5.06 19.68
C ASP A 469 -18.91 -3.99 19.25
N ILE A 470 -18.79 -3.48 18.01
CA ILE A 470 -19.77 -2.56 17.41
C ILE A 470 -21.14 -3.23 17.39
N GLU A 471 -22.17 -2.45 17.73
CA GLU A 471 -23.54 -2.95 17.78
C GLU A 471 -23.93 -3.60 16.44
N GLN A 472 -24.50 -4.80 16.53
CA GLN A 472 -24.84 -5.57 15.33
C GLN A 472 -25.81 -4.82 14.42
N SER A 473 -26.78 -4.09 14.99
CA SER A 473 -27.75 -3.29 14.26
C SER A 473 -27.08 -2.26 13.33
N ILE A 474 -26.05 -1.57 13.80
CA ILE A 474 -25.28 -0.58 13.03
C ILE A 474 -24.58 -1.26 11.85
N VAL A 475 -23.90 -2.39 12.11
CA VAL A 475 -23.18 -3.14 11.07
C VAL A 475 -24.15 -3.73 10.04
N GLU A 476 -25.32 -4.19 10.47
CA GLU A 476 -26.36 -4.70 9.58
C GLU A 476 -26.88 -3.62 8.64
N GLU A 477 -27.11 -2.38 9.11
CA GLU A 477 -27.50 -1.27 8.23
C GLU A 477 -26.42 -0.95 7.18
N ASP A 478 -25.15 -0.93 7.58
CA ASP A 478 -24.04 -0.75 6.63
C ASP A 478 -23.98 -1.89 5.59
N ILE A 479 -24.21 -3.13 6.02
CA ILE A 479 -24.29 -4.28 5.12
C ILE A 479 -25.48 -4.17 4.17
N LYS A 480 -26.64 -3.66 4.61
CA LYS A 480 -27.79 -3.40 3.72
C LYS A 480 -27.43 -2.39 2.63
N LYS A 481 -26.73 -1.30 2.98
CA LYS A 481 -26.26 -0.32 2.00
C LYS A 481 -25.33 -0.96 0.97
N TYR A 482 -24.34 -1.71 1.45
CA TYR A 482 -23.42 -2.47 0.59
C TYR A 482 -24.16 -3.43 -0.36
N LEU A 483 -25.07 -4.26 0.17
CA LEU A 483 -25.84 -5.22 -0.63
C LEU A 483 -26.73 -4.52 -1.67
N THR A 484 -27.33 -3.38 -1.30
CA THR A 484 -28.19 -2.59 -2.21
C THR A 484 -27.39 -2.05 -3.39
N GLU A 485 -26.21 -1.47 -3.13
CA GLU A 485 -25.29 -1.01 -4.18
C GLU A 485 -24.84 -2.18 -5.07
N ALA A 486 -24.32 -3.24 -4.44
CA ALA A 486 -23.67 -4.35 -5.14
C ALA A 486 -24.63 -5.23 -5.96
N LEU A 487 -25.92 -5.25 -5.61
CA LEU A 487 -26.96 -6.01 -6.31
C LEU A 487 -27.86 -5.13 -7.18
N SER A 488 -27.56 -3.85 -7.32
CA SER A 488 -28.35 -2.91 -8.13
C SER A 488 -28.40 -3.31 -9.62
N SER A 489 -27.37 -3.99 -10.12
CA SER A 489 -27.29 -4.48 -11.51
C SER A 489 -28.00 -5.82 -11.75
N MET A 490 -28.50 -6.47 -10.70
CA MET A 490 -29.22 -7.74 -10.81
C MET A 490 -30.60 -7.53 -11.46
N SER A 491 -31.05 -8.49 -12.27
CA SER A 491 -32.38 -8.46 -12.91
C SER A 491 -33.16 -9.75 -12.64
N PRO A 492 -34.35 -9.68 -12.01
CA PRO A 492 -34.91 -8.52 -11.30
C PRO A 492 -34.06 -8.14 -10.06
N PRO A 493 -34.05 -6.87 -9.64
CA PRO A 493 -33.34 -6.44 -8.45
C PRO A 493 -33.98 -7.05 -7.18
N PRO A 494 -33.19 -7.39 -6.15
CA PRO A 494 -33.73 -7.88 -4.89
C PRO A 494 -34.65 -6.84 -4.22
N THR A 495 -35.72 -7.31 -3.60
CA THR A 495 -36.59 -6.46 -2.79
C THR A 495 -35.90 -6.02 -1.49
N LEU A 496 -36.30 -4.89 -0.93
CA LEU A 496 -35.77 -4.41 0.37
C LEU A 496 -35.89 -5.45 1.49
N LYS A 497 -36.95 -6.26 1.48
CA LYS A 497 -37.14 -7.37 2.42
C LYS A 497 -36.06 -8.45 2.25
N GLN A 498 -35.74 -8.82 1.01
CA GLN A 498 -34.70 -9.80 0.72
C GLN A 498 -33.31 -9.27 1.12
N ILE A 499 -33.01 -8.00 0.83
CA ILE A 499 -31.77 -7.34 1.29
C ILE A 499 -31.68 -7.35 2.82
N GLY A 500 -32.78 -7.02 3.52
CA GLY A 500 -32.82 -7.07 4.98
C GLY A 500 -32.59 -8.47 5.55
N MET A 501 -33.12 -9.51 4.91
CA MET A 501 -32.86 -10.91 5.30
C MET A 501 -31.39 -11.30 5.09
N LEU A 502 -30.78 -10.91 3.97
CA LEU A 502 -29.37 -11.17 3.71
C LEU A 502 -28.46 -10.45 4.71
N ALA A 503 -28.75 -9.18 5.02
CA ALA A 503 -28.00 -8.41 6.01
C ALA A 503 -28.10 -9.04 7.41
N LYS A 504 -29.31 -9.44 7.83
CA LYS A 504 -29.52 -10.13 9.11
C LYS A 504 -28.70 -11.42 9.24
N ARG A 505 -28.57 -12.18 8.15
CA ARG A 505 -27.75 -13.40 8.11
C ARG A 505 -26.25 -13.12 8.09
N ALA A 506 -25.85 -12.01 7.46
CA ALA A 506 -24.45 -11.59 7.49
C ALA A 506 -24.01 -11.18 8.90
N GLY A 507 -24.94 -10.73 9.75
CA GLY A 507 -24.67 -10.27 11.11
C GLY A 507 -23.62 -9.17 11.09
N LYS A 508 -22.42 -9.45 11.62
CA LYS A 508 -21.28 -8.51 11.63
C LYS A 508 -20.24 -8.74 10.52
N LEU A 509 -20.47 -9.69 9.61
CA LEU A 509 -19.47 -10.19 8.66
C LEU A 509 -19.72 -9.67 7.24
N PHE A 510 -18.99 -8.62 6.83
CA PHE A 510 -19.00 -8.13 5.44
C PHE A 510 -18.57 -9.20 4.43
N ILE A 511 -17.68 -10.12 4.81
CA ILE A 511 -17.27 -11.23 3.93
C ILE A 511 -18.44 -12.14 3.54
N TYR A 512 -19.43 -12.31 4.43
CA TYR A 512 -20.65 -13.05 4.11
C TYR A 512 -21.38 -12.35 2.97
N ALA A 513 -21.67 -11.06 3.14
CA ALA A 513 -22.37 -10.25 2.14
C ALA A 513 -21.62 -10.24 0.80
N ALA A 514 -20.30 -10.05 0.82
CA ALA A 514 -19.48 -10.06 -0.39
C ALA A 514 -19.49 -11.42 -1.10
N THR A 515 -19.44 -12.52 -0.34
CA THR A 515 -19.52 -13.87 -0.89
C THR A 515 -20.90 -14.13 -1.50
N VAL A 516 -21.98 -13.69 -0.85
CA VAL A 516 -23.34 -13.76 -1.39
C VAL A 516 -23.44 -13.01 -2.71
N VAL A 517 -22.98 -11.75 -2.78
CA VAL A 517 -23.01 -10.95 -4.02
C VAL A 517 -22.31 -11.68 -5.17
N ARG A 518 -21.08 -12.17 -4.93
CA ARG A 518 -20.30 -12.88 -5.95
C ARG A 518 -20.95 -14.19 -6.39
N TYR A 519 -21.75 -14.82 -5.51
CA TYR A 519 -22.50 -16.01 -5.84
C TYR A 519 -23.78 -15.70 -6.63
N ILE A 520 -24.58 -14.72 -6.22
CA ILE A 520 -25.90 -14.46 -6.83
C ILE A 520 -25.82 -13.58 -8.09
N ASN A 521 -24.86 -12.66 -8.16
CA ASN A 521 -24.70 -11.70 -9.25
C ASN A 521 -23.22 -11.58 -9.70
N PRO A 522 -22.62 -12.67 -10.22
CA PRO A 522 -21.26 -12.63 -10.75
C PRO A 522 -21.15 -11.78 -12.02
N GLU A 523 -20.12 -10.95 -12.12
CA GLU A 523 -19.91 -10.01 -13.24
C GLU A 523 -19.72 -10.69 -14.61
N VAL A 524 -19.11 -11.89 -14.64
CA VAL A 524 -18.59 -12.49 -15.88
C VAL A 524 -19.42 -13.67 -16.37
N ILE A 525 -20.14 -14.35 -15.47
CA ILE A 525 -20.81 -15.62 -15.79
C ILE A 525 -22.32 -15.38 -15.71
N PRO A 526 -23.08 -15.62 -16.80
CA PRO A 526 -24.53 -15.57 -16.74
C PRO A 526 -25.05 -16.65 -15.79
N VAL A 527 -25.90 -16.26 -14.84
CA VAL A 527 -26.49 -17.17 -13.87
C VAL A 527 -27.96 -16.80 -13.64
N GLU A 528 -28.75 -17.77 -13.19
CA GLU A 528 -30.12 -17.53 -12.74
C GLU A 528 -30.08 -16.88 -11.35
N SER A 529 -29.84 -15.56 -11.32
CA SER A 529 -29.64 -14.79 -10.07
C SER A 529 -30.81 -14.93 -9.10
N SER A 530 -32.06 -14.94 -9.60
CA SER A 530 -33.26 -15.13 -8.77
C SER A 530 -33.26 -16.48 -8.05
N VAL A 531 -32.89 -17.56 -8.75
CA VAL A 531 -32.83 -18.91 -8.17
C VAL A 531 -31.76 -18.98 -7.10
N ARG A 532 -30.57 -18.40 -7.36
CA ARG A 532 -29.49 -18.36 -6.36
C ARG A 532 -29.85 -17.54 -5.14
N LEU A 533 -30.52 -16.41 -5.33
CA LEU A 533 -31.03 -15.58 -4.24
C LEU A 533 -32.05 -16.35 -3.40
N GLU A 534 -33.02 -17.01 -4.03
CA GLU A 534 -34.01 -17.84 -3.34
C GLU A 534 -33.36 -18.99 -2.57
N MET A 535 -32.39 -19.69 -3.15
CA MET A 535 -31.65 -20.76 -2.47
C MET A 535 -30.99 -20.26 -1.18
N ILE A 536 -30.28 -19.13 -1.23
CA ILE A 536 -29.68 -18.55 -0.03
C ILE A 536 -30.78 -18.22 0.97
N LEU A 537 -31.89 -17.59 0.56
CA LEU A 537 -32.97 -17.17 1.46
C LEU A 537 -33.81 -18.34 2.05
N MET A 538 -33.93 -19.46 1.34
CA MET A 538 -34.71 -20.64 1.76
C MET A 538 -33.96 -21.56 2.73
N GLU A 539 -32.64 -21.40 2.84
CA GLU A 539 -31.85 -22.22 3.74
C GLU A 539 -32.07 -21.78 5.20
N THR A 540 -33.12 -22.32 5.82
CA THR A 540 -33.48 -22.14 7.23
C THR A 540 -33.47 -23.50 7.92
N LYS A 541 -32.51 -23.72 8.80
CA LYS A 541 -32.67 -24.58 9.97
C LYS A 541 -32.49 -23.72 11.21
N ASP A 542 -33.26 -24.02 12.24
CA ASP A 542 -33.15 -23.39 13.55
C ASP A 542 -31.71 -23.54 14.09
N PRO A 543 -31.20 -22.53 14.81
CA PRO A 543 -29.88 -22.60 15.42
C PRO A 543 -29.90 -23.75 16.43
N GLU A 544 -29.23 -24.85 16.12
CA GLU A 544 -28.66 -25.63 17.22
C GLU A 544 -27.56 -24.76 17.82
N GLU A 545 -27.58 -24.59 19.14
CA GLU A 545 -26.62 -23.77 19.88
C GLU A 545 -25.19 -24.26 19.61
N GLY A 546 -24.54 -23.65 18.62
CA GLY A 546 -23.13 -23.79 18.30
C GLY A 546 -22.37 -22.52 18.66
N ASP A 547 -21.33 -22.65 19.47
CA ASP A 547 -20.50 -21.55 20.01
C ASP A 547 -19.66 -20.77 18.96
N SER A 548 -19.80 -21.02 17.66
CA SER A 548 -18.88 -20.49 16.63
C SER A 548 -19.42 -19.23 15.93
N ILE A 549 -18.70 -18.11 16.08
CA ILE A 549 -18.93 -16.83 15.39
C ILE A 549 -18.92 -16.91 13.84
N TYR A 550 -18.53 -18.05 13.27
CA TYR A 550 -18.42 -18.28 11.83
C TYR A 550 -19.47 -19.23 11.26
N GLU A 551 -20.43 -19.72 12.06
CA GLU A 551 -21.37 -20.76 11.62
C GLU A 551 -22.19 -20.36 10.38
N ASP A 552 -22.73 -19.14 10.34
CA ASP A 552 -23.45 -18.65 9.16
C ASP A 552 -22.55 -18.53 7.93
N LEU A 553 -21.27 -18.17 8.11
CA LEU A 553 -20.29 -18.09 7.03
C LEU A 553 -19.91 -19.50 6.51
N ASP A 554 -19.75 -20.47 7.41
CA ASP A 554 -19.47 -21.86 7.08
C ASP A 554 -20.63 -22.51 6.34
N ARG A 555 -21.86 -22.22 6.78
CA ARG A 555 -23.07 -22.58 6.05
C ARG A 555 -23.05 -21.97 4.67
N LEU A 556 -22.83 -20.67 4.51
CA LEU A 556 -22.75 -20.03 3.20
C LEU A 556 -21.72 -20.71 2.29
N TYR A 557 -20.51 -21.00 2.78
CA TYR A 557 -19.52 -21.74 1.99
C TYR A 557 -20.00 -23.13 1.62
N THR A 558 -20.64 -23.85 2.54
CA THR A 558 -21.25 -25.17 2.29
C THR A 558 -22.30 -25.07 1.19
N THR A 559 -23.22 -24.10 1.25
CA THR A 559 -24.30 -23.88 0.27
C THR A 559 -23.73 -23.60 -1.10
N VAL A 560 -22.78 -22.67 -1.18
CA VAL A 560 -22.13 -22.27 -2.43
C VAL A 560 -21.41 -23.46 -3.06
N LEU A 561 -20.65 -24.23 -2.27
CA LEU A 561 -19.95 -25.40 -2.78
C LEU A 561 -20.91 -26.54 -3.15
N ASN A 562 -21.96 -26.79 -2.37
CA ASN A 562 -22.98 -27.79 -2.69
C ASN A 562 -23.71 -27.44 -3.99
N ALA A 563 -24.03 -26.17 -4.22
CA ALA A 563 -24.62 -25.73 -5.47
C ALA A 563 -23.72 -25.98 -6.69
N VAL A 564 -22.41 -25.99 -6.49
CA VAL A 564 -21.41 -26.32 -7.51
C VAL A 564 -21.27 -27.83 -7.69
N PHE A 565 -21.21 -28.59 -6.60
CA PHE A 565 -20.91 -30.02 -6.60
C PHE A 565 -22.13 -30.96 -6.73
N SER A 566 -23.35 -30.41 -6.61
CA SER A 566 -24.62 -31.14 -6.78
C SER A 566 -25.19 -31.05 -8.19
N GLN A 567 -24.56 -30.30 -9.09
CA GLN A 567 -24.94 -30.31 -10.51
C GLN A 567 -24.70 -31.71 -11.12
N PRO A 568 -25.45 -32.10 -12.17
CA PRO A 568 -25.18 -33.33 -12.92
C PRO A 568 -23.85 -33.19 -13.68
N LEU A 569 -22.76 -33.42 -12.96
CA LEU A 569 -21.40 -33.34 -13.47
C LEU A 569 -21.01 -34.64 -14.18
N ALA A 570 -20.21 -34.54 -15.24
CA ALA A 570 -19.72 -35.70 -15.97
C ALA A 570 -18.82 -36.58 -15.08
N ARG A 571 -18.65 -37.85 -15.45
CA ARG A 571 -17.80 -38.79 -14.70
C ARG A 571 -16.38 -38.22 -14.54
N GLY A 572 -15.93 -38.11 -13.30
CA GLY A 572 -14.61 -37.59 -12.95
C GLY A 572 -14.50 -36.06 -12.87
N GLU A 573 -15.50 -35.30 -13.31
CA GLU A 573 -15.48 -33.83 -13.25
C GLU A 573 -15.47 -33.31 -11.82
N LYS A 574 -16.33 -33.86 -10.95
CA LYS A 574 -16.33 -33.57 -9.50
C LYS A 574 -14.95 -33.78 -8.87
N GLY A 575 -14.24 -34.85 -9.28
CA GLY A 575 -12.88 -35.14 -8.81
C GLY A 575 -11.87 -34.09 -9.28
N ARG A 576 -11.93 -33.68 -10.55
CA ARG A 576 -11.07 -32.61 -11.10
C ARG A 576 -11.30 -31.29 -10.37
N MET A 577 -12.55 -30.91 -10.14
CA MET A 577 -12.91 -29.67 -9.43
C MET A 577 -12.40 -29.69 -7.97
N LYS A 578 -12.53 -30.82 -7.26
CA LYS A 578 -11.94 -30.98 -5.92
C LYS A 578 -10.42 -30.81 -5.94
N ARG A 579 -9.71 -31.41 -6.90
CA ARG A 579 -8.25 -31.26 -7.06
C ARG A 579 -7.86 -29.80 -7.29
N VAL A 580 -8.58 -29.08 -8.16
CA VAL A 580 -8.37 -27.64 -8.39
C VAL A 580 -8.56 -26.84 -7.10
N LEU A 581 -9.68 -27.07 -6.41
CA LEU A 581 -10.02 -26.37 -5.18
C LEU A 581 -8.97 -26.60 -4.08
N TRP A 582 -8.62 -27.86 -3.81
CA TRP A 582 -7.65 -28.23 -2.79
C TRP A 582 -6.24 -27.74 -3.11
N THR A 583 -5.85 -27.77 -4.39
CA THR A 583 -4.57 -27.22 -4.84
C THR A 583 -4.52 -25.71 -4.64
N ALA A 584 -5.59 -24.98 -5.01
CA ALA A 584 -5.68 -23.53 -4.80
C ALA A 584 -5.62 -23.16 -3.31
N VAL A 585 -6.28 -23.93 -2.44
CA VAL A 585 -6.30 -23.71 -0.99
C VAL A 585 -4.93 -23.99 -0.34
N CYS A 586 -4.23 -25.01 -0.81
CA CYS A 586 -2.93 -25.41 -0.26
C CYS A 586 -1.74 -24.67 -0.88
N ALA A 587 -1.95 -23.95 -1.98
CA ALA A 587 -0.90 -23.16 -2.62
C ALA A 587 -0.32 -22.11 -1.66
N ARG A 588 1.00 -21.92 -1.71
CA ARG A 588 1.71 -21.00 -0.80
C ARG A 588 1.73 -19.55 -1.28
N GLU A 589 1.19 -19.26 -2.45
CA GLU A 589 1.01 -17.93 -3.03
C GLU A 589 -0.02 -18.03 -4.17
N PRO A 590 -0.52 -16.91 -4.74
CA PRO A 590 -1.29 -16.95 -5.96
C PRO A 590 -0.47 -17.59 -7.06
N ILE A 591 -1.10 -18.49 -7.77
CA ILE A 591 -0.46 -19.23 -8.85
C ILE A 591 -1.27 -19.08 -10.12
N THR A 592 -0.58 -19.11 -11.27
CA THR A 592 -1.24 -19.05 -12.58
C THR A 592 -2.09 -20.31 -12.78
N ALA A 593 -3.09 -20.23 -13.67
CA ALA A 593 -3.88 -21.40 -14.08
C ALA A 593 -2.98 -22.55 -14.58
N ALA A 594 -1.92 -22.23 -15.33
CA ALA A 594 -0.92 -23.20 -15.79
C ALA A 594 -0.15 -23.87 -14.63
N THR A 595 0.28 -23.10 -13.62
CA THR A 595 0.95 -23.65 -12.44
C THR A 595 0.01 -24.54 -11.64
N LEU A 596 -1.24 -24.10 -11.46
CA LEU A 596 -2.28 -24.88 -10.79
C LEU A 596 -2.60 -26.16 -11.55
N ALA A 597 -2.61 -26.14 -12.88
CA ALA A 597 -2.81 -27.32 -13.72
C ALA A 597 -1.70 -28.35 -13.54
N ALA A 598 -0.44 -27.91 -13.52
CA ALA A 598 0.69 -28.79 -13.29
C ALA A 598 0.65 -29.42 -11.87
N LEU A 599 0.41 -28.60 -10.84
CA LEU A 599 0.32 -29.08 -9.45
C LEU A 599 -0.90 -29.93 -9.18
N ALA A 600 -2.01 -29.69 -9.86
CA ALA A 600 -3.21 -30.51 -9.75
C ALA A 600 -3.17 -31.72 -10.69
N ALA A 601 -2.11 -31.92 -11.49
CA ALA A 601 -2.01 -32.89 -12.59
C ALA A 601 -3.31 -32.95 -13.43
N LEU A 602 -3.63 -31.81 -14.02
CA LEU A 602 -4.76 -31.54 -14.92
C LEU A 602 -4.28 -30.72 -16.13
N THR A 603 -5.14 -30.58 -17.15
CA THR A 603 -4.88 -29.61 -18.22
C THR A 603 -5.32 -28.21 -17.81
N GLU A 604 -4.71 -27.18 -18.38
CA GLU A 604 -5.10 -25.79 -18.10
C GLU A 604 -6.56 -25.51 -18.45
N SER A 605 -7.08 -26.11 -19.54
CA SER A 605 -8.50 -26.03 -19.90
C SER A 605 -9.42 -26.63 -18.82
N GLN A 606 -9.05 -27.78 -18.23
CA GLN A 606 -9.81 -28.38 -17.13
C GLN A 606 -9.79 -27.50 -15.87
N VAL A 607 -8.64 -26.86 -15.60
CA VAL A 607 -8.51 -25.91 -14.50
C VAL A 607 -9.41 -24.69 -14.71
N LEU A 608 -9.32 -24.04 -15.87
CA LEU A 608 -10.11 -22.84 -16.18
C LEU A 608 -11.61 -23.14 -16.11
N SER A 609 -12.05 -24.30 -16.61
CA SER A 609 -13.43 -24.77 -16.51
C SER A 609 -13.86 -24.96 -15.05
N ALA A 610 -13.04 -25.59 -14.21
CA ALA A 610 -13.35 -25.75 -12.78
C ALA A 610 -13.37 -24.39 -12.04
N LEU A 611 -12.45 -23.49 -12.37
CA LEU A 611 -12.35 -22.16 -11.75
C LEU A 611 -13.57 -21.29 -12.04
N GLN A 612 -14.19 -21.41 -13.22
CA GLN A 612 -15.44 -20.70 -13.55
C GLN A 612 -16.53 -20.97 -12.51
N SER A 613 -16.71 -22.23 -12.12
CA SER A 613 -17.72 -22.62 -11.13
C SER A 613 -17.33 -22.23 -9.69
N LEU A 614 -16.04 -22.05 -9.41
CA LEU A 614 -15.51 -21.75 -8.07
C LEU A 614 -15.25 -20.25 -7.83
N ARG A 615 -15.59 -19.37 -8.79
CA ARG A 615 -15.32 -17.92 -8.71
C ARG A 615 -15.97 -17.20 -7.54
N SER A 616 -16.97 -17.78 -6.87
CA SER A 616 -17.58 -17.20 -5.66
C SER A 616 -16.64 -17.24 -4.45
N VAL A 617 -15.79 -18.26 -4.35
CA VAL A 617 -14.88 -18.50 -3.22
C VAL A 617 -13.40 -18.38 -3.59
N LEU A 618 -13.07 -18.55 -4.87
CA LEU A 618 -11.75 -18.27 -5.42
C LEU A 618 -11.73 -16.94 -6.17
N HIS A 619 -10.61 -16.26 -6.10
CA HIS A 619 -10.32 -15.04 -6.85
C HIS A 619 -9.46 -15.39 -8.07
N VAL A 620 -9.88 -14.94 -9.25
CA VAL A 620 -9.15 -15.09 -10.52
C VAL A 620 -9.22 -13.76 -11.25
N PRO A 621 -8.22 -12.88 -11.09
CA PRO A 621 -8.13 -11.59 -11.77
C PRO A 621 -7.96 -11.80 -13.28
N GLU A 622 -8.59 -10.95 -14.10
CA GLU A 622 -8.48 -11.03 -15.57
C GLU A 622 -7.11 -10.60 -16.09
N GLU A 623 -6.48 -9.63 -15.42
CA GLU A 623 -5.18 -9.08 -15.84
C GLU A 623 -4.01 -10.02 -15.55
N SER A 624 -3.94 -10.56 -14.33
CA SER A 624 -2.80 -11.39 -13.90
C SER A 624 -3.03 -12.89 -14.07
N GLY A 625 -4.30 -13.34 -14.12
CA GLY A 625 -4.65 -14.76 -14.16
C GLY A 625 -4.21 -15.56 -12.92
N LEU A 626 -3.82 -14.88 -11.84
CA LEU A 626 -3.33 -15.50 -10.61
C LEU A 626 -4.48 -15.95 -9.71
N VAL A 627 -4.56 -17.25 -9.46
CA VAL A 627 -5.60 -17.88 -8.66
C VAL A 627 -5.24 -17.81 -7.18
N SER A 628 -6.16 -17.31 -6.35
CA SER A 628 -6.06 -17.36 -4.89
C SER A 628 -7.41 -17.63 -4.24
N ALA A 629 -7.41 -17.92 -2.93
CA ALA A 629 -8.65 -17.80 -2.16
C ALA A 629 -9.12 -16.34 -2.13
N LEU A 630 -10.44 -16.13 -2.08
CA LEU A 630 -11.01 -14.77 -1.99
C LEU A 630 -10.65 -14.09 -0.67
N HIS A 631 -10.68 -14.84 0.42
CA HIS A 631 -10.44 -14.33 1.76
C HIS A 631 -9.87 -15.43 2.66
N ALA A 632 -9.07 -15.04 3.66
CA ALA A 632 -8.37 -15.97 4.55
C ALA A 632 -9.30 -16.91 5.34
N SER A 633 -10.57 -16.54 5.55
CA SER A 633 -11.56 -17.41 6.20
C SER A 633 -11.93 -18.65 5.38
N PHE A 634 -11.74 -18.63 4.05
CA PHE A 634 -12.12 -19.75 3.20
C PHE A 634 -11.14 -20.94 3.29
N PRO A 635 -9.80 -20.74 3.20
CA PRO A 635 -8.85 -21.79 3.54
C PRO A 635 -9.03 -22.34 4.96
N GLU A 636 -9.31 -21.47 5.94
CA GLU A 636 -9.58 -21.88 7.33
C GLU A 636 -10.80 -22.80 7.44
N TYR A 637 -11.85 -22.55 6.66
CA TYR A 637 -13.01 -23.44 6.53
C TYR A 637 -12.66 -24.76 5.84
N MET A 638 -11.94 -24.70 4.71
CA MET A 638 -11.64 -25.89 3.89
C MET A 638 -10.66 -26.87 4.54
N LEU A 639 -9.74 -26.38 5.38
CA LEU A 639 -8.71 -27.18 6.04
C LEU A 639 -9.19 -27.81 7.37
N ASP A 640 -10.33 -27.37 7.89
CA ASP A 640 -10.95 -27.90 9.10
C ASP A 640 -12.05 -28.92 8.74
N SER A 641 -11.87 -30.16 9.21
CA SER A 641 -12.79 -31.27 8.92
C SER A 641 -14.14 -31.13 9.61
N SER A 642 -14.20 -30.46 10.76
CA SER A 642 -15.45 -30.23 11.49
C SER A 642 -16.37 -29.26 10.77
N ARG A 643 -15.77 -28.30 10.04
CA ARG A 643 -16.46 -27.24 9.29
C ARG A 643 -16.86 -27.70 7.90
N SER A 644 -15.90 -28.16 7.08
CA SER A 644 -16.11 -28.45 5.65
C SER A 644 -16.54 -29.88 5.31
N ARG A 645 -16.53 -30.79 6.29
CA ARG A 645 -17.09 -32.16 6.20
C ARG A 645 -16.67 -32.92 4.93
N GLU A 646 -17.59 -33.28 4.04
CA GLU A 646 -17.31 -34.08 2.83
C GLU A 646 -16.42 -33.37 1.77
N LEU A 647 -16.30 -32.06 1.87
CA LEU A 647 -15.47 -31.24 0.99
C LEU A 647 -14.11 -30.92 1.61
N HIS A 648 -13.85 -31.39 2.84
CA HIS A 648 -12.63 -31.18 3.58
C HIS A 648 -11.39 -31.47 2.73
N CYS A 649 -10.49 -30.48 2.73
CA CYS A 649 -9.16 -30.59 2.17
C CYS A 649 -8.24 -31.11 3.27
N ASN A 650 -7.89 -32.40 3.23
CA ASN A 650 -6.95 -32.95 4.18
C ASN A 650 -5.54 -32.34 3.93
N PRO A 651 -5.02 -31.48 4.83
CA PRO A 651 -3.78 -30.77 4.58
C PRO A 651 -2.60 -31.73 4.39
N LEU A 652 -2.53 -32.84 5.13
CA LEU A 652 -1.44 -33.80 5.06
C LEU A 652 -1.39 -34.48 3.69
N GLU A 653 -2.53 -34.97 3.22
CA GLU A 653 -2.64 -35.68 1.95
C GLU A 653 -2.51 -34.76 0.74
N SER A 654 -3.10 -33.56 0.82
CA SER A 654 -2.96 -32.55 -0.23
C SER A 654 -1.52 -32.06 -0.35
N ASN A 655 -0.83 -31.76 0.77
CA ASN A 655 0.57 -31.33 0.72
C ASN A 655 1.51 -32.46 0.27
N LYS A 656 1.22 -33.73 0.59
CA LYS A 656 1.94 -34.89 0.01
C LYS A 656 1.85 -34.89 -1.51
N THR A 657 0.64 -34.73 -2.04
CA THR A 657 0.42 -34.72 -3.49
C THR A 657 1.15 -33.55 -4.14
N LEU A 658 1.12 -32.36 -3.52
CA LEU A 658 1.82 -31.19 -4.02
C LEU A 658 3.35 -31.35 -4.01
N VAL A 659 3.93 -31.92 -2.94
CA VAL A 659 5.39 -32.12 -2.92
C VAL A 659 5.85 -33.14 -3.97
N HIS A 660 5.08 -34.21 -4.23
CA HIS A 660 5.37 -35.16 -5.31
C HIS A 660 5.35 -34.47 -6.67
N HIS A 661 4.31 -33.70 -6.96
CA HIS A 661 4.24 -32.94 -8.22
C HIS A 661 5.34 -31.87 -8.31
N CYS A 662 5.73 -31.23 -7.20
CA CYS A 662 6.91 -30.34 -7.20
C CYS A 662 8.19 -31.10 -7.59
N PHE A 663 8.42 -32.30 -7.06
CA PHE A 663 9.57 -33.11 -7.45
C PHE A 663 9.50 -33.55 -8.92
N GLU A 664 8.34 -33.92 -9.45
CA GLU A 664 8.17 -34.25 -10.88
C GLU A 664 8.44 -33.04 -11.80
N ILE A 665 7.91 -31.87 -11.44
CA ILE A 665 8.16 -30.60 -12.15
C ILE A 665 9.65 -30.27 -12.13
N MET A 666 10.31 -30.40 -10.99
CA MET A 666 11.75 -30.16 -10.89
C MET A 666 12.55 -31.24 -11.62
N GLY A 667 12.13 -32.50 -11.57
CA GLY A 667 12.79 -33.62 -12.23
C GLY A 667 12.84 -33.46 -13.76
N SER A 668 11.79 -32.87 -14.33
CA SER A 668 11.64 -32.59 -15.76
C SER A 668 12.14 -31.20 -16.18
N GLY A 669 12.05 -30.19 -15.31
CA GLY A 669 12.38 -28.80 -15.63
C GLY A 669 13.81 -28.39 -15.30
N LEU A 670 14.41 -28.96 -14.25
CA LEU A 670 15.79 -28.63 -13.87
C LEU A 670 16.80 -29.28 -14.81
N ARG A 671 17.74 -28.48 -15.31
CA ARG A 671 18.84 -28.92 -16.15
C ARG A 671 20.06 -28.04 -15.91
N PHE A 672 21.24 -28.58 -16.18
CA PHE A 672 22.48 -27.82 -16.14
C PHE A 672 22.41 -26.60 -17.08
N ASN A 673 22.85 -25.45 -16.59
CA ASN A 673 22.90 -24.22 -17.35
C ASN A 673 21.53 -23.85 -17.95
N ILE A 674 20.51 -23.76 -17.09
CA ILE A 674 19.10 -23.67 -17.50
C ILE A 674 18.83 -22.46 -18.41
N CYS A 675 19.49 -21.34 -18.12
CA CYS A 675 19.41 -20.09 -18.86
C CYS A 675 20.43 -19.96 -20.01
N ASN A 676 21.15 -21.04 -20.34
CA ASN A 676 22.20 -21.07 -21.38
C ASN A 676 23.21 -19.91 -21.24
N LEU A 677 23.70 -19.71 -20.02
CA LEU A 677 24.72 -18.72 -19.70
C LEU A 677 26.01 -19.02 -20.47
N GLU A 678 26.64 -17.97 -20.99
CA GLU A 678 27.86 -18.04 -21.79
C GLU A 678 29.09 -18.41 -20.96
N SER A 679 29.09 -18.03 -19.69
CA SER A 679 30.25 -18.16 -18.81
C SER A 679 29.82 -18.38 -17.37
N SER A 680 30.51 -19.29 -16.68
CA SER A 680 30.40 -19.49 -15.23
C SER A 680 31.35 -18.59 -14.43
N TYR A 681 32.14 -17.73 -15.08
CA TYR A 681 33.11 -16.83 -14.43
C TYR A 681 32.53 -15.46 -14.12
N LEU A 682 31.32 -15.15 -14.61
CA LEU A 682 30.63 -13.89 -14.37
C LEU A 682 29.62 -14.08 -13.24
N THR A 683 29.50 -13.07 -12.38
CA THR A 683 28.44 -13.01 -11.39
C THR A 683 27.12 -12.62 -12.04
N ASN A 684 25.98 -12.94 -11.41
CA ASN A 684 24.65 -12.71 -12.00
C ASN A 684 24.38 -11.24 -12.38
N ASP A 685 24.95 -10.30 -11.64
CA ASP A 685 24.89 -8.85 -11.86
C ASP A 685 25.77 -8.36 -13.03
N GLN A 686 26.79 -9.12 -13.40
CA GLN A 686 27.68 -8.80 -14.53
C GLN A 686 27.11 -9.29 -15.87
N MET A 687 26.07 -10.12 -15.85
CA MET A 687 25.45 -10.65 -17.05
C MET A 687 24.39 -9.69 -17.60
N THR A 688 24.53 -9.32 -18.88
CA THR A 688 23.50 -8.59 -19.62
C THR A 688 22.34 -9.53 -19.97
N ASP A 689 21.11 -9.03 -19.94
CA ASP A 689 19.87 -9.75 -20.31
C ASP A 689 19.39 -10.85 -19.33
N THR A 690 19.95 -10.95 -18.12
CA THR A 690 19.61 -11.97 -17.11
C THR A 690 18.10 -12.11 -16.86
N GLU A 691 17.39 -11.00 -16.67
CA GLU A 691 15.94 -11.01 -16.42
C GLU A 691 15.14 -11.61 -17.60
N THR A 692 15.51 -11.27 -18.83
CA THR A 692 14.83 -11.78 -20.02
C THR A 692 15.06 -13.29 -20.20
N ARG A 693 16.25 -13.79 -19.83
CA ARG A 693 16.56 -15.22 -19.87
C ARG A 693 15.82 -15.98 -18.78
N ILE A 694 15.76 -15.43 -17.57
CA ILE A 694 14.98 -16.02 -16.47
C ILE A 694 13.52 -16.15 -16.90
N ALA A 695 12.91 -15.06 -17.39
CA ALA A 695 11.52 -15.07 -17.85
C ALA A 695 11.27 -16.07 -18.99
N LYS A 696 12.28 -16.34 -19.83
CA LYS A 696 12.20 -17.28 -20.96
C LYS A 696 12.38 -18.75 -20.55
N TYR A 697 13.31 -19.05 -19.65
CA TYR A 697 13.75 -20.42 -19.36
C TYR A 697 13.24 -20.97 -18.02
N ILE A 698 12.95 -20.10 -17.05
CA ILE A 698 12.42 -20.49 -15.75
C ILE A 698 10.93 -20.14 -15.71
N SER A 699 10.09 -21.14 -15.98
CA SER A 699 8.64 -20.95 -15.96
C SER A 699 8.12 -20.61 -14.55
N PRO A 700 6.98 -19.90 -14.41
CA PRO A 700 6.35 -19.67 -13.12
C PRO A 700 6.10 -20.98 -12.34
N THR A 701 5.72 -22.04 -13.05
CA THR A 701 5.51 -23.38 -12.50
C THR A 701 6.78 -23.95 -11.87
N LEU A 702 7.91 -23.89 -12.57
CA LEU A 702 9.19 -24.37 -12.06
C LEU A 702 9.68 -23.52 -10.89
N SER A 703 9.54 -22.19 -10.99
CA SER A 703 9.87 -21.26 -9.91
C SER A 703 9.07 -21.56 -8.63
N TYR A 704 7.77 -21.81 -8.74
CA TYR A 704 6.93 -22.21 -7.61
C TYR A 704 7.44 -23.52 -6.98
N ALA A 705 7.66 -24.56 -7.80
CA ALA A 705 8.13 -25.85 -7.31
C ALA A 705 9.47 -25.71 -6.57
N CYS A 706 10.42 -24.95 -7.14
CA CYS A 706 11.74 -24.72 -6.54
C CYS A 706 11.68 -23.94 -5.21
N ARG A 707 10.70 -23.06 -5.02
CA ARG A 707 10.57 -22.21 -3.82
C ARG A 707 9.77 -22.84 -2.68
N TYR A 708 8.81 -23.73 -2.99
CA TYR A 708 7.82 -24.17 -2.00
C TYR A 708 7.78 -25.67 -1.70
N TRP A 709 8.54 -26.51 -2.42
CA TRP A 709 8.54 -27.96 -2.20
C TRP A 709 8.82 -28.35 -0.73
N ALA A 710 9.76 -27.68 -0.06
CA ALA A 710 10.12 -27.99 1.32
C ALA A 710 9.02 -27.63 2.34
N GLN A 711 8.24 -26.57 2.07
CA GLN A 711 7.10 -26.20 2.93
C GLN A 711 5.95 -27.20 2.79
N HIS A 712 5.70 -27.68 1.56
CA HIS A 712 4.77 -28.77 1.32
C HIS A 712 5.26 -30.06 1.98
N LEU A 713 6.56 -30.37 1.87
CA LEU A 713 7.17 -31.52 2.53
C LEU A 713 6.95 -31.49 4.04
N LEU A 714 7.27 -30.37 4.69
CA LEU A 714 7.12 -30.20 6.14
C LEU A 714 5.68 -30.42 6.62
N SER A 715 4.71 -30.11 5.77
CA SER A 715 3.27 -30.26 6.03
C SER A 715 2.71 -31.60 5.53
N SER A 716 3.55 -32.55 5.13
CA SER A 716 3.17 -33.85 4.57
C SER A 716 3.61 -35.00 5.48
N PRO A 717 2.95 -36.16 5.44
CA PRO A 717 3.38 -37.33 6.19
C PRO A 717 4.73 -37.86 5.69
N ALA A 718 5.58 -38.29 6.62
CA ALA A 718 6.91 -38.81 6.32
C ALA A 718 6.89 -40.27 5.85
N LEU A 719 6.45 -40.47 4.61
CA LEU A 719 6.36 -41.79 3.95
C LEU A 719 7.64 -42.15 3.17
N VAL A 720 7.94 -43.44 3.06
CA VAL A 720 9.15 -43.97 2.39
C VAL A 720 9.26 -43.46 0.95
N ASN A 721 8.19 -43.55 0.16
CA ASN A 721 8.20 -43.05 -1.23
C ASN A 721 8.57 -41.57 -1.36
N THR A 722 8.22 -40.74 -0.37
CA THR A 722 8.52 -39.30 -0.36
C THR A 722 9.97 -39.07 0.02
N GLN A 723 10.53 -39.92 0.89
CA GLN A 723 11.96 -39.93 1.21
C GLN A 723 12.80 -40.35 0.02
N ASP A 724 12.35 -41.34 -0.77
CA ASP A 724 13.04 -41.78 -1.99
C ASP A 724 13.12 -40.67 -3.04
N MET A 725 12.01 -39.94 -3.28
CA MET A 725 12.00 -38.78 -4.19
C MET A 725 12.90 -37.65 -3.69
N LEU A 726 12.92 -37.40 -2.37
CA LEU A 726 13.83 -36.43 -1.77
C LEU A 726 15.29 -36.83 -1.99
N LEU A 727 15.64 -38.10 -1.78
CA LEU A 727 16.98 -38.63 -2.02
C LEU A 727 17.41 -38.48 -3.48
N GLU A 728 16.53 -38.83 -4.42
CA GLU A 728 16.77 -38.65 -5.85
C GLU A 728 17.05 -37.18 -6.18
N PHE A 729 16.22 -36.28 -5.67
CA PHE A 729 16.38 -34.84 -5.85
C PHE A 729 17.72 -34.33 -5.29
N LEU A 730 18.03 -34.66 -4.03
CA LEU A 730 19.26 -34.20 -3.37
C LEU A 730 20.52 -34.74 -4.07
N SER A 731 20.44 -35.95 -4.64
CA SER A 731 21.58 -36.59 -5.31
C SER A 731 21.79 -36.09 -6.74
N ASN A 732 20.71 -35.84 -7.48
CA ASN A 732 20.78 -35.64 -8.94
C ASN A 732 20.36 -34.24 -9.42
N ARG A 733 19.70 -33.44 -8.57
CA ARG A 733 19.06 -32.17 -8.97
C ARG A 733 19.40 -30.99 -8.07
N LEU A 734 20.07 -31.21 -6.95
CA LEU A 734 20.42 -30.17 -5.97
C LEU A 734 21.13 -28.96 -6.60
N LEU A 735 22.19 -29.19 -7.38
CA LEU A 735 22.98 -28.10 -7.97
C LEU A 735 22.16 -27.29 -8.99
N PHE A 736 21.31 -27.96 -9.78
CA PHE A 736 20.43 -27.28 -10.74
C PHE A 736 19.33 -26.48 -10.03
N TRP A 737 18.82 -26.98 -8.91
CA TRP A 737 17.90 -26.23 -8.07
C TRP A 737 18.56 -24.98 -7.47
N MET A 738 19.79 -25.10 -6.97
CA MET A 738 20.56 -23.94 -6.48
C MET A 738 20.83 -22.93 -7.60
N GLU A 739 21.10 -23.38 -8.82
CA GLU A 739 21.25 -22.51 -9.99
C GLU A 739 19.98 -21.69 -10.23
N VAL A 740 18.81 -22.33 -10.24
CA VAL A 740 17.51 -21.63 -10.39
C VAL A 740 17.26 -20.64 -9.25
N LEU A 741 17.53 -21.00 -8.00
CA LEU A 741 17.36 -20.08 -6.87
C LEU A 741 18.33 -18.90 -6.93
N SER A 742 19.58 -19.13 -7.35
CA SER A 742 20.59 -18.09 -7.53
C SER A 742 20.20 -17.10 -8.62
N LEU A 743 19.82 -17.61 -9.80
CA LEU A 743 19.35 -16.79 -10.92
C LEU A 743 18.08 -16.03 -10.55
N SER A 744 17.17 -16.65 -9.81
CA SER A 744 15.92 -16.01 -9.36
C SER A 744 16.12 -15.08 -8.14
N GLY A 745 17.37 -14.80 -7.73
CA GLY A 745 17.67 -13.89 -6.61
C GLY A 745 17.17 -14.35 -5.25
N CYS A 746 16.89 -15.65 -5.07
CA CYS A 746 16.30 -16.21 -3.85
C CYS A 746 17.12 -17.33 -3.21
N ILE A 747 18.41 -17.47 -3.52
CA ILE A 747 19.28 -18.50 -2.92
C ILE A 747 19.27 -18.52 -1.38
N GLY A 748 19.06 -17.36 -0.74
CA GLY A 748 18.96 -17.23 0.71
C GLY A 748 17.86 -18.07 1.36
N ILE A 749 16.79 -18.45 0.64
CA ILE A 749 15.76 -19.33 1.19
C ILE A 749 16.20 -20.80 1.23
N GLY A 750 17.21 -21.20 0.44
CA GLY A 750 17.66 -22.59 0.30
C GLY A 750 18.08 -23.22 1.63
N ALA A 751 18.87 -22.51 2.43
CA ALA A 751 19.27 -22.99 3.76
C ALA A 751 18.06 -23.20 4.69
N SER A 752 17.06 -22.31 4.61
CA SER A 752 15.81 -22.46 5.38
C SER A 752 15.01 -23.67 4.94
N MET A 753 14.93 -23.93 3.63
CA MET A 753 14.25 -25.09 3.07
C MET A 753 14.90 -26.40 3.54
N ILE A 754 16.23 -26.49 3.53
CA ILE A 754 16.92 -27.68 4.02
C ILE A 754 16.72 -27.90 5.53
N ARG A 755 16.64 -26.83 6.34
CA ARG A 755 16.25 -26.97 7.76
C ARG A 755 14.84 -27.54 7.92
N GLN A 756 13.90 -27.17 7.06
CA GLN A 756 12.54 -27.75 7.09
C GLN A 756 12.58 -29.25 6.79
N VAL A 757 13.41 -29.69 5.85
CA VAL A 757 13.65 -31.12 5.58
C VAL A 757 14.20 -31.83 6.81
N GLN A 758 15.18 -31.24 7.52
CA GLN A 758 15.71 -31.80 8.76
C GLN A 758 14.62 -31.97 9.83
N THR A 759 13.75 -30.98 9.98
CA THR A 759 12.61 -31.04 10.91
C THR A 759 11.62 -32.13 10.52
N TRP A 760 11.32 -32.26 9.23
CA TRP A 760 10.42 -33.28 8.70
C TRP A 760 10.94 -34.70 8.92
N LEU A 761 12.23 -34.96 8.66
CA LEU A 761 12.85 -36.27 8.87
C LEU A 761 12.82 -36.72 10.35
N ARG A 762 12.86 -35.77 11.29
CA ARG A 762 12.74 -36.06 12.74
C ARG A 762 11.36 -36.59 13.14
N GLN A 763 10.34 -36.43 12.30
CA GLN A 763 8.99 -36.96 12.56
C GLN A 763 8.92 -38.49 12.38
N THR A 764 9.91 -39.09 11.72
CA THR A 764 10.00 -40.53 11.45
C THR A 764 10.96 -41.25 12.39
N LYS A 765 10.48 -42.32 13.04
CA LYS A 765 11.32 -43.25 13.83
C LYS A 765 12.28 -44.09 12.98
N ASP A 766 11.97 -44.28 11.69
CA ASP A 766 12.73 -45.10 10.72
C ASP A 766 13.48 -44.25 9.68
N SER A 767 13.81 -42.99 9.97
CA SER A 767 14.59 -42.19 9.02
C SER A 767 15.99 -42.81 8.89
N GLN A 768 16.30 -43.36 7.70
CA GLN A 768 17.60 -43.97 7.42
C GLN A 768 18.71 -42.96 7.70
N ASP A 769 19.71 -43.36 8.51
CA ASP A 769 20.88 -42.54 8.87
C ASP A 769 21.54 -41.86 7.66
N THR A 770 21.50 -42.53 6.50
CA THR A 770 22.01 -42.03 5.22
C THR A 770 21.35 -40.73 4.75
N ILE A 771 20.01 -40.63 4.82
CA ILE A 771 19.27 -39.44 4.35
C ILE A 771 19.56 -38.26 5.26
N GLN A 772 19.56 -38.49 6.58
CA GLN A 772 19.85 -37.44 7.54
C GLN A 772 21.27 -36.87 7.35
N LYS A 773 22.25 -37.75 7.12
CA LYS A 773 23.62 -37.36 6.82
C LYS A 773 23.70 -36.53 5.53
N GLN A 774 23.08 -37.00 4.45
CA GLN A 774 23.08 -36.28 3.18
C GLN A 774 22.41 -34.91 3.30
N VAL A 775 21.30 -34.79 4.02
CA VAL A 775 20.66 -33.49 4.29
C VAL A 775 21.55 -32.57 5.12
N ALA A 776 22.30 -33.10 6.09
CA ALA A 776 23.27 -32.32 6.85
C ALA A 776 24.43 -31.82 5.98
N ASP A 777 24.96 -32.67 5.10
CA ASP A 777 26.03 -32.32 4.16
C ASP A 777 25.55 -31.24 3.17
N VAL A 778 24.33 -31.39 2.63
CA VAL A 778 23.70 -30.39 1.76
C VAL A 778 23.50 -29.07 2.48
N ARG A 779 23.08 -29.08 3.74
CA ARG A 779 22.95 -27.84 4.52
C ARG A 779 24.30 -27.13 4.63
N ASN A 780 25.35 -27.86 5.00
CA ASN A 780 26.70 -27.32 5.14
C ASN A 780 27.30 -26.85 3.81
N PHE A 781 26.83 -27.40 2.68
CA PHE A 781 27.24 -26.95 1.34
C PHE A 781 26.57 -25.64 0.94
N ILE A 782 25.34 -25.39 1.38
CA ILE A 782 24.56 -24.19 1.03
C ILE A 782 24.88 -23.01 1.96
N THR A 783 25.18 -23.27 3.23
CA THR A 783 25.54 -22.26 4.24
C THR A 783 27.04 -22.03 4.29
#